data_AF-A0A534E216-F1
#
_entry.id   AF-A0A534E216-F1
#
_cell.length_a   1.000
_cell.length_b   1.000
_cell.length_c   1.000
_cell.angle_alpha   90.00
_cell.angle_beta   90.00
_cell.angle_gamma   90.00
#
_symmetry.space_group_name_H-M   'P 1'
#
loop_
_entity.id
_entity.type
_entity.pdbx_description
1 polymer ?
#
loop_
_entity_poly.entity_id
_entity_poly.type
_entity_poly.pdbx_seq_one_letter_code
_entity_poly.pdbx_strand_id
1 'polypeptide(L)'
;MLPELGHFALILALLLAGLQAFFGIAGPMLGRERWMAAVTPAVAGQFVMVSTAVGCLIASFVGNEFSVVYVAENSNSALPLFYRVTALWGAHEGSLLLWILLLAAWTVAVSIGAARLPRRFGARVLGVLGVVSFGFLLFTLATSNPFLRLDPAAPDGRDLNPILQDPALAVHPPILYTGYVGFAVAFAFACAAMLEGKLDQTWARWTRPWTTTAWGFLTCGIALGSFWAYYELGWGGFWFWDPVENASFMPWLVGTALIHSLAVTDKRGLFKSWTLLLAILAFSLSMLGTFLVRSGVLVSVHSFAADPTRGIFILAFLVLMIGGALALYTWRAPLLKSPAGFELGARESFLLFNNVLLVIAAATVFAGTLAPLISDALKLGTVSVGPPYFNPTFMLSMLPLLALLSVGVHANWKRGRLKDKQRTLLYTLIAGAVLACGVVFGIYSHGRVLTPVGATLAFWIVLASLVDPIDRWRRGLTLPRAVIGMTIAHLGLALAVLALTTVQSFTIEKDVALAPGGSVSAGGYEFRFDGVRPVPGPNYDAVGGTITVTRNGAPLMVLKPEKRQYWVKGTEKTETSIKMHHGANILVALGEDLGAGRWSVRIQIRPLVSFIWLAALIMAIGGAVAASDRRYRTARAAGTVPAGVATGDATT
;
A
#
# COMPACT_ATOMS: atom_id res chain seq x y z
N MET A 1 7.40 35.98 3.56
CA MET A 1 7.27 35.70 5.01
C MET A 1 6.72 34.31 5.32
N LEU A 2 5.67 33.83 4.63
CA LEU A 2 5.16 32.47 4.84
C LEU A 2 6.19 31.36 4.53
N PRO A 3 6.97 31.44 3.43
CA PRO A 3 7.99 30.42 3.15
C PRO A 3 9.08 30.36 4.23
N GLU A 4 9.51 31.51 4.74
CA GLU A 4 10.50 31.61 5.82
C GLU A 4 9.98 31.01 7.12
N LEU A 5 8.71 31.26 7.46
CA LEU A 5 8.04 30.64 8.62
C LEU A 5 7.95 29.12 8.46
N GLY A 6 7.58 28.64 7.27
CA GLY A 6 7.53 27.20 6.97
C GLY A 6 8.89 26.53 7.10
N HIS A 7 9.94 27.18 6.58
CA HIS A 7 11.31 26.70 6.69
C HIS A 7 11.79 26.66 8.15
N PHE A 8 11.55 27.74 8.91
CA PHE A 8 11.88 27.80 10.34
C PHE A 8 11.15 26.73 11.14
N ALA A 9 9.86 26.48 10.84
CA ALA A 9 9.10 25.41 11.47
C ALA A 9 9.73 24.02 11.21
N LEU A 10 10.23 23.75 10.01
CA LEU A 10 10.95 22.49 9.74
C LEU A 10 12.23 22.34 10.56
N ILE A 11 12.98 23.42 10.77
CA ILE A 11 14.18 23.41 11.63
C ILE A 11 13.78 23.07 13.08
N LEU A 12 12.73 23.71 13.61
CA LEU A 12 12.23 23.40 14.95
C LEU A 12 11.72 21.96 15.05
N ALA A 13 11.03 21.46 14.02
CA ALA A 13 10.60 20.08 13.96
C ALA A 13 11.79 19.11 14.03
N LEU A 14 12.89 19.39 13.30
CA LEU A 14 14.11 18.58 13.34
C LEU A 14 14.71 18.51 14.75
N LEU A 15 14.82 19.66 15.43
CA LEU A 15 15.34 19.72 16.80
C LEU A 15 14.47 18.93 17.77
N LEU A 16 13.14 19.06 17.66
CA LEU A 16 12.18 18.30 18.47
C LEU A 16 12.23 16.80 18.18
N ALA A 17 12.44 16.40 16.91
CA ALA A 17 12.66 15.00 16.53
C ALA A 17 13.93 14.43 17.18
N GLY A 18 15.01 15.22 17.20
CA GLY A 18 16.25 14.87 17.88
C GLY A 18 16.07 14.70 19.39
N LEU A 19 15.34 15.62 20.05
CA LEU A 19 15.01 15.50 21.47
C LEU A 19 14.10 14.29 21.76
N GLN A 20 13.10 14.05 20.90
CA GLN A 20 12.22 12.88 20.97
C GLN A 20 13.06 11.58 20.89
N ALA A 21 13.97 11.48 19.92
CA ALA A 21 14.84 10.34 19.75
C ALA A 21 15.75 10.12 20.96
N PHE A 22 16.47 11.18 21.35
CA PHE A 22 17.43 11.13 22.45
C PHE A 22 16.77 10.74 23.77
N PHE A 23 15.72 11.45 24.18
CA PHE A 23 15.06 11.17 25.46
C PHE A 23 14.28 9.86 25.45
N GLY A 24 13.69 9.47 24.31
CA GLY A 24 12.96 8.21 24.17
C GLY A 24 13.85 6.98 24.25
N ILE A 25 15.11 7.08 23.81
CA ILE A 25 16.08 5.97 23.88
C ILE A 25 16.89 6.03 25.19
N ALA A 26 17.51 7.18 25.49
CA ALA A 26 18.40 7.32 26.64
C ALA A 26 17.66 7.37 27.98
N GLY A 27 16.48 7.99 28.03
CA GLY A 27 15.67 8.11 29.26
C GLY A 27 15.37 6.75 29.92
N PRO A 28 14.81 5.77 29.18
CA PRO A 28 14.59 4.42 29.67
C PRO A 28 15.88 3.66 30.04
N MET A 29 16.97 3.87 29.30
CA MET A 29 18.26 3.22 29.59
C MET A 29 18.87 3.72 30.89
N LEU A 30 18.76 5.02 31.17
CA LEU A 30 19.32 5.67 32.36
C LEU A 30 18.33 5.75 33.53
N GLY A 31 17.10 5.24 33.37
CA GLY A 31 16.06 5.30 34.40
C GLY A 31 15.58 6.72 34.74
N ARG A 32 15.75 7.69 33.84
CA ARG A 32 15.41 9.11 34.10
C ARG A 32 13.96 9.43 33.73
N GLU A 33 13.08 9.44 34.74
CA GLU A 33 11.64 9.70 34.56
C GLU A 33 11.33 11.05 33.89
N ARG A 34 12.07 12.11 34.25
CA ARG A 34 11.90 13.45 33.64
C ARG A 34 12.22 13.44 32.14
N TRP A 35 13.18 12.63 31.71
CA TRP A 35 13.53 12.50 30.30
C TRP A 35 12.42 11.77 29.54
N MET A 36 11.90 10.67 30.10
CA MET A 36 10.76 9.98 29.52
C MET A 36 9.50 10.87 29.45
N ALA A 37 9.31 11.77 30.41
CA ALA A 37 8.20 12.74 30.39
C ALA A 37 8.32 13.77 29.25
N ALA A 38 9.55 14.14 28.85
CA ALA A 38 9.80 15.11 27.79
C ALA A 38 9.50 14.60 26.38
N VAL A 39 9.36 13.28 26.20
CA VAL A 39 9.09 12.66 24.90
C VAL A 39 7.73 13.07 24.34
N THR A 40 6.67 13.07 25.15
CA THR A 40 5.32 13.40 24.68
C THR A 40 5.18 14.85 24.20
N PRO A 41 5.66 15.87 24.94
CA PRO A 41 5.71 17.25 24.44
C PRO A 41 6.54 17.39 23.16
N ALA A 42 7.67 16.68 23.02
CA ALA A 42 8.48 16.72 21.81
C ALA A 42 7.72 16.16 20.59
N VAL A 43 6.98 15.06 20.77
CA VAL A 43 6.08 14.49 19.74
C VAL A 43 5.03 15.52 19.31
N ALA A 44 4.34 16.13 20.27
CA ALA A 44 3.28 17.11 19.99
C ALA A 44 3.83 18.37 19.30
N GLY A 45 4.95 18.91 19.80
CA GLY A 45 5.60 20.08 19.21
C GLY A 45 6.05 19.80 17.78
N GLN A 46 6.68 18.65 17.52
CA GLN A 46 7.07 18.25 16.16
C GLN A 46 5.86 18.19 15.23
N PHE A 47 4.74 17.58 15.64
CA PHE A 47 3.54 17.51 14.82
C PHE A 47 2.99 18.90 14.47
N VAL A 48 2.95 19.81 15.45
CA VAL A 48 2.52 21.20 15.22
C VAL A 48 3.46 21.88 14.22
N MET A 49 4.78 21.78 14.42
CA MET A 49 5.76 22.43 13.54
C MET A 49 5.71 21.90 12.10
N VAL A 50 5.59 20.58 11.90
CA VAL A 50 5.43 19.99 10.56
C VAL A 50 4.10 20.42 9.93
N SER A 51 3.02 20.46 10.71
CA SER A 51 1.70 20.92 10.22
C SER A 51 1.73 22.39 9.82
N THR A 52 2.43 23.24 10.57
CA THR A 52 2.66 24.65 10.22
C THR A 52 3.43 24.77 8.91
N ALA A 53 4.50 23.99 8.72
CA ALA A 53 5.23 23.98 7.46
C ALA A 53 4.33 23.58 6.28
N VAL A 54 3.54 22.50 6.42
CA VAL A 54 2.57 22.09 5.39
C VAL A 54 1.57 23.20 5.08
N GLY A 55 1.01 23.84 6.11
CA GLY A 55 0.09 24.96 5.96
C GLY A 55 0.70 26.15 5.22
N CYS A 56 1.94 26.52 5.54
CA CYS A 56 2.67 27.58 4.84
C CYS A 56 2.90 27.25 3.35
N LEU A 57 3.22 25.99 3.04
CA LEU A 57 3.47 25.56 1.66
C LEU A 57 2.17 25.54 0.85
N ILE A 58 1.07 25.02 1.41
CA ILE A 58 -0.26 25.08 0.78
C ILE A 58 -0.66 26.54 0.53
N ALA A 59 -0.48 27.42 1.52
CA ALA A 59 -0.78 28.84 1.35
C ALA A 59 0.05 29.48 0.24
N SER A 60 1.31 29.06 0.07
CA SER A 60 2.18 29.53 -1.01
C SER A 60 1.68 29.07 -2.39
N PHE A 61 1.22 27.82 -2.54
CA PHE A 61 0.59 27.34 -3.77
C PHE A 61 -0.72 28.05 -4.09
N VAL A 62 -1.61 28.20 -3.10
CA VAL A 62 -2.90 28.87 -3.26
C VAL A 62 -2.73 30.35 -3.60
N GLY A 63 -1.71 30.99 -3.02
CA GLY A 63 -1.35 32.37 -3.27
C GLY A 63 -0.53 32.61 -4.54
N ASN A 64 -0.18 31.57 -5.30
CA ASN A 64 0.71 31.66 -6.47
C ASN A 64 2.05 32.36 -6.16
N GLU A 65 2.67 32.00 -5.03
CA GLU A 65 3.94 32.59 -4.59
C GLU A 65 5.12 32.03 -5.40
N PHE A 66 5.30 32.53 -6.62
CA PHE A 66 6.33 32.08 -7.57
C PHE A 66 7.76 32.52 -7.23
N SER A 67 7.95 33.18 -6.08
CA SER A 67 9.26 33.36 -5.47
C SER A 67 9.73 32.13 -4.67
N VAL A 68 8.91 31.06 -4.59
CA VAL A 68 9.32 29.75 -4.06
C VAL A 68 9.54 28.80 -5.24
N VAL A 69 10.74 28.22 -5.35
CA VAL A 69 11.14 27.34 -6.48
C VAL A 69 10.12 26.22 -6.67
N TYR A 70 9.73 25.55 -5.59
CA TYR A 70 8.79 24.43 -5.65
C TYR A 70 7.41 24.82 -6.20
N VAL A 71 6.91 26.01 -5.85
CA VAL A 71 5.63 26.54 -6.35
C VAL A 71 5.76 26.93 -7.82
N ALA A 72 6.84 27.63 -8.18
CA ALA A 72 7.12 28.05 -9.55
C ALA A 72 7.32 26.87 -10.51
N GLU A 73 7.79 25.72 -10.04
CA GLU A 73 7.99 24.55 -10.91
C GLU A 73 6.76 23.66 -11.08
N ASN A 74 5.77 23.74 -10.18
CA ASN A 74 4.68 22.75 -10.09
C ASN A 74 3.27 23.37 -10.08
N SER A 75 3.13 24.66 -10.36
CA SER A 75 1.84 25.37 -10.39
C SER A 75 1.93 26.62 -11.25
N ASN A 76 0.79 27.10 -11.76
CA ASN A 76 0.64 28.38 -12.47
C ASN A 76 -0.67 29.07 -12.05
N SER A 77 -0.82 30.32 -12.49
CA SER A 77 -1.99 31.16 -12.22
C SER A 77 -3.32 30.59 -12.77
N ALA A 78 -3.28 29.85 -13.88
CA ALA A 78 -4.45 29.24 -14.51
C ALA A 78 -4.84 27.86 -13.90
N LEU A 79 -3.99 27.28 -13.04
CA LEU A 79 -4.23 25.97 -12.45
C LEU A 79 -5.43 26.04 -11.47
N PRO A 80 -6.45 25.17 -11.61
CA PRO A 80 -7.59 25.12 -10.70
C PRO A 80 -7.15 24.99 -9.23
N LEU A 81 -7.87 25.65 -8.32
CA LEU A 81 -7.52 25.71 -6.89
C LEU A 81 -7.32 24.32 -6.27
N PHE A 82 -8.17 23.36 -6.64
CA PHE A 82 -8.04 21.98 -6.19
C PHE A 82 -6.65 21.42 -6.50
N TYR A 83 -6.16 21.59 -7.73
CA TYR A 83 -4.85 21.11 -8.15
C TYR A 83 -3.69 21.95 -7.60
N ARG A 84 -3.91 23.23 -7.27
CA ARG A 84 -2.92 24.03 -6.52
C ARG A 84 -2.70 23.49 -5.12
N VAL A 85 -3.74 23.05 -4.42
CA VAL A 85 -3.58 22.40 -3.10
C VAL A 85 -2.87 21.06 -3.23
N THR A 86 -3.26 20.24 -4.22
CA THR A 86 -2.70 18.89 -4.38
C THR A 86 -1.30 18.89 -5.02
N ALA A 87 -0.89 19.99 -5.66
CA ALA A 87 0.48 20.23 -6.11
C ALA A 87 1.49 20.15 -4.96
N LEU A 88 1.06 20.32 -3.70
CA LEU A 88 1.84 20.02 -2.51
C LEU A 88 2.55 18.66 -2.60
N TRP A 89 1.93 17.62 -3.13
CA TRP A 89 2.55 16.30 -3.27
C TRP A 89 2.74 15.90 -4.73
N GLY A 90 2.72 16.86 -5.65
CA GLY A 90 2.91 16.63 -7.09
C GLY A 90 4.37 16.37 -7.48
N ALA A 91 5.31 16.67 -6.59
CA ALA A 91 6.75 16.50 -6.81
C ALA A 91 7.48 16.08 -5.51
N HIS A 92 8.80 16.01 -5.56
CA HIS A 92 9.62 15.33 -4.55
C HIS A 92 9.54 15.96 -3.15
N GLU A 93 9.77 17.28 -3.04
CA GLU A 93 9.96 18.02 -1.80
C GLU A 93 8.69 18.00 -0.95
N GLY A 94 7.57 18.36 -1.55
CA GLY A 94 6.32 18.41 -0.82
C GLY A 94 5.68 17.02 -0.59
N SER A 95 5.95 16.02 -1.44
CA SER A 95 5.57 14.63 -1.13
C SER A 95 6.39 14.04 0.04
N LEU A 96 7.66 14.42 0.24
CA LEU A 96 8.37 14.11 1.49
C LEU A 96 7.74 14.80 2.68
N LEU A 97 7.35 16.06 2.52
CA LEU A 97 6.71 16.80 3.60
C LEU A 97 5.39 16.14 4.01
N LEU A 98 4.60 15.65 3.05
CA LEU A 98 3.42 14.81 3.30
C LEU A 98 3.80 13.51 4.05
N TRP A 99 4.88 12.84 3.62
CA TRP A 99 5.37 11.63 4.29
C TRP A 99 5.71 11.90 5.77
N ILE A 100 6.40 13.00 6.07
CA ILE A 100 6.78 13.41 7.43
C ILE A 100 5.54 13.81 8.24
N LEU A 101 4.58 14.52 7.64
CA LEU A 101 3.31 14.85 8.29
C LEU A 101 2.58 13.57 8.74
N LEU A 102 2.51 12.57 7.87
CA LEU A 102 1.87 11.30 8.18
C LEU A 102 2.66 10.52 9.24
N LEU A 103 3.99 10.60 9.25
CA LEU A 103 4.81 9.99 10.31
C LEU A 103 4.56 10.67 11.66
N ALA A 104 4.48 12.01 11.67
CA ALA A 104 4.17 12.77 12.87
C ALA A 104 2.76 12.44 13.38
N ALA A 105 1.77 12.30 12.49
CA ALA A 105 0.40 11.88 12.82
C ALA A 105 0.37 10.46 13.42
N TRP A 106 1.07 9.50 12.81
CA TRP A 106 1.25 8.16 13.37
C TRP A 106 1.92 8.19 14.74
N THR A 107 2.93 9.03 14.93
CA THR A 107 3.65 9.17 16.20
C THR A 107 2.76 9.76 17.29
N VAL A 108 1.92 10.74 16.97
CA VAL A 108 0.89 11.26 17.88
C VAL A 108 -0.12 10.17 18.24
N ALA A 109 -0.64 9.43 17.26
CA ALA A 109 -1.56 8.32 17.50
C ALA A 109 -0.94 7.24 18.40
N VAL A 110 0.33 6.89 18.17
CA VAL A 110 1.09 5.95 19.00
C VAL A 110 1.31 6.53 20.40
N SER A 111 1.58 7.82 20.55
CA SER A 111 1.74 8.47 21.86
C SER A 111 0.47 8.37 22.71
N ILE A 112 -0.70 8.59 22.09
CA ILE A 112 -2.00 8.40 22.74
C ILE A 112 -2.21 6.93 23.11
N GLY A 113 -1.89 6.00 22.21
CA GLY A 113 -1.97 4.56 22.47
C GLY A 113 -0.97 4.07 23.54
N ALA A 114 0.20 4.71 23.61
CA ALA A 114 1.31 4.38 24.49
C ALA A 114 1.00 4.68 25.96
N ALA A 115 0.00 5.51 26.25
CA ALA A 115 -0.51 5.72 27.60
C ALA A 115 -0.97 4.41 28.29
N ARG A 116 -1.24 3.35 27.52
CA ARG A 116 -1.61 2.02 28.02
C ARG A 116 -0.41 1.08 28.18
N LEU A 117 0.76 1.50 27.74
CA LEU A 117 1.99 0.70 27.76
C LEU A 117 2.82 1.02 29.01
N PRO A 118 3.71 0.11 29.42
CA PRO A 118 4.75 0.45 30.39
C PRO A 118 5.54 1.67 29.90
N ARG A 119 5.72 2.69 30.76
CA ARG A 119 6.29 3.99 30.38
C ARG A 119 7.64 3.89 29.67
N ARG A 120 8.53 3.02 30.15
CA ARG A 120 9.85 2.75 29.53
C ARG A 120 9.72 2.23 28.10
N PHE A 121 8.80 1.29 27.88
CA PHE A 121 8.56 0.70 26.57
C PHE A 121 7.92 1.72 25.61
N GLY A 122 6.90 2.45 26.07
CA GLY A 122 6.28 3.52 25.28
C GLY A 122 7.27 4.61 24.87
N ALA A 123 8.14 5.05 25.79
CA ALA A 123 9.20 6.01 25.50
C ALA A 123 10.19 5.49 24.44
N ARG A 124 10.57 4.20 24.48
CA ARG A 124 11.43 3.58 23.45
C ARG A 124 10.77 3.54 22.07
N VAL A 125 9.48 3.18 22.00
CA VAL A 125 8.73 3.17 20.73
C VAL A 125 8.72 4.57 20.12
N LEU A 126 8.38 5.59 20.91
CA LEU A 126 8.38 6.98 20.47
C LEU A 126 9.79 7.48 20.13
N GLY A 127 10.82 7.04 20.85
CA GLY A 127 12.22 7.36 20.55
C GLY A 127 12.66 6.82 19.20
N VAL A 128 12.33 5.57 18.86
CA VAL A 128 12.65 4.99 17.55
C VAL A 128 11.91 5.71 16.42
N LEU A 129 10.63 6.06 16.60
CA LEU A 129 9.90 6.90 15.65
C LEU A 129 10.55 8.29 15.50
N GLY A 130 11.13 8.82 16.59
CA GLY A 130 11.88 10.07 16.60
C GLY A 130 13.16 9.99 15.76
N VAL A 131 13.89 8.86 15.83
CA VAL A 131 15.08 8.61 14.97
C VAL A 131 14.68 8.61 13.49
N VAL A 132 13.59 7.93 13.15
CA VAL A 132 13.09 7.91 11.77
C VAL A 132 12.70 9.32 11.31
N SER A 133 11.94 10.04 12.14
CA SER A 133 11.49 11.40 11.82
C SER A 133 12.66 12.38 11.68
N PHE A 134 13.66 12.29 12.57
CA PHE A 134 14.88 13.08 12.51
C PHE A 134 15.61 12.87 11.17
N GLY A 135 15.76 11.61 10.74
CA GLY A 135 16.41 11.31 9.46
C GLY A 135 15.70 11.91 8.25
N PHE A 136 14.36 11.81 8.19
CA PHE A 136 13.57 12.39 7.08
C PHE A 136 13.49 13.92 7.13
N LEU A 137 13.43 14.53 8.32
CA LEU A 137 13.50 15.98 8.48
C LEU A 137 14.87 16.52 8.07
N LEU A 138 15.95 15.83 8.45
CA LEU A 138 17.30 16.17 8.04
C LEU A 138 17.46 16.06 6.53
N PHE A 139 16.94 14.97 5.93
CA PHE A 139 16.90 14.80 4.49
C PHE A 139 16.20 15.97 3.79
N THR A 140 15.02 16.33 4.29
CA THR A 140 14.20 17.41 3.72
C THR A 140 14.94 18.74 3.79
N LEU A 141 15.52 19.09 4.92
CA LEU A 141 16.24 20.35 5.08
C LEU A 141 17.56 20.41 4.29
N ALA A 142 18.27 19.29 4.17
CA ALA A 142 19.59 19.24 3.54
C ALA A 142 19.54 19.18 2.01
N THR A 143 18.61 18.42 1.43
CA THR A 143 18.63 18.12 -0.03
C THR A 143 17.29 18.29 -0.73
N SER A 144 16.19 18.49 -0.01
CA SER A 144 14.83 18.48 -0.57
C SER A 144 13.93 19.54 0.05
N ASN A 145 14.48 20.75 0.25
CA ASN A 145 13.80 21.80 0.98
C ASN A 145 12.69 22.45 0.12
N PRO A 146 11.40 22.34 0.51
CA PRO A 146 10.30 22.87 -0.30
C PRO A 146 10.17 24.40 -0.26
N PHE A 147 10.97 25.10 0.55
CA PHE A 147 10.90 26.55 0.75
C PHE A 147 12.08 27.31 0.12
N LEU A 148 12.84 26.67 -0.77
CA LEU A 148 13.91 27.34 -1.51
C LEU A 148 13.36 28.54 -2.28
N ARG A 149 14.04 29.69 -2.13
CA ARG A 149 13.65 30.96 -2.73
C ARG A 149 14.20 31.07 -4.15
N LEU A 150 13.43 31.73 -5.01
CA LEU A 150 13.80 32.10 -6.38
C LEU A 150 13.85 33.63 -6.45
N ASP A 151 15.01 34.17 -6.84
CA ASP A 151 15.26 35.61 -6.97
C ASP A 151 15.99 35.91 -8.30
N PRO A 152 15.38 36.67 -9.24
CA PRO A 152 14.04 37.24 -9.17
C PRO A 152 12.94 36.17 -9.23
N ALA A 153 11.79 36.46 -8.64
CA ALA A 153 10.63 35.58 -8.70
C ALA A 153 10.18 35.36 -10.16
N ALA A 154 9.70 34.14 -10.47
CA ALA A 154 9.16 33.88 -11.79
C ALA A 154 7.86 34.70 -12.01
N PRO A 155 7.63 35.29 -13.19
CA PRO A 155 6.41 36.05 -13.47
C PRO A 155 5.13 35.21 -13.37
N ASP A 156 5.22 33.94 -13.80
CA ASP A 156 4.24 32.89 -13.56
C ASP A 156 5.01 31.57 -13.40
N GLY A 157 4.38 30.56 -12.82
CA GLY A 157 4.97 29.25 -12.69
C GLY A 157 4.74 28.36 -13.92
N ARG A 158 5.38 27.19 -13.87
CA ARG A 158 5.20 26.08 -14.82
C ARG A 158 3.86 25.39 -14.59
N ASP A 159 3.67 24.19 -15.11
CA ASP A 159 2.44 23.44 -14.91
C ASP A 159 2.67 22.26 -13.97
N LEU A 160 1.63 21.92 -13.20
CA LEU A 160 1.56 20.60 -12.58
C LEU A 160 1.52 19.59 -13.71
N ASN A 161 2.26 18.48 -13.60
CA ASN A 161 2.21 17.44 -14.62
C ASN A 161 0.75 17.05 -14.89
N PRO A 162 0.25 17.13 -16.15
CA PRO A 162 -1.16 16.94 -16.46
C PRO A 162 -1.76 15.61 -16.02
N ILE A 163 -0.94 14.55 -15.92
CA ILE A 163 -1.39 13.26 -15.37
C ILE A 163 -1.76 13.35 -13.88
N LEU A 164 -1.26 14.38 -13.18
CA LEU A 164 -1.55 14.64 -11.77
C LEU A 164 -2.77 15.55 -11.57
N GLN A 165 -3.32 16.11 -12.66
CA GLN A 165 -4.52 16.94 -12.63
C GLN A 165 -5.78 16.06 -12.69
N ASP A 166 -5.85 15.10 -11.76
CA ASP A 166 -6.94 14.13 -11.63
C ASP A 166 -7.35 13.90 -10.15
N PRO A 167 -8.66 13.80 -9.83
CA PRO A 167 -9.12 13.60 -8.46
C PRO A 167 -8.69 12.29 -7.79
N ALA A 168 -8.58 11.19 -8.53
CA ALA A 168 -8.11 9.93 -7.96
C ALA A 168 -6.64 10.03 -7.55
N LEU A 169 -5.81 10.71 -8.35
CA LEU A 169 -4.43 10.96 -7.94
C LEU A 169 -4.32 11.96 -6.79
N ALA A 170 -5.18 12.96 -6.68
CA ALA A 170 -5.19 13.82 -5.50
C ALA A 170 -5.36 13.02 -4.19
N VAL A 171 -6.19 11.97 -4.22
CA VAL A 171 -6.52 11.16 -3.04
C VAL A 171 -5.54 9.99 -2.81
N HIS A 172 -4.91 9.49 -3.87
CA HIS A 172 -4.08 8.29 -3.83
C HIS A 172 -2.82 8.42 -2.92
N PRO A 173 -1.90 9.40 -3.09
CA PRO A 173 -0.68 9.49 -2.31
C PRO A 173 -0.90 9.62 -0.80
N PRO A 174 -1.85 10.43 -0.29
CA PRO A 174 -2.16 10.45 1.14
C PRO A 174 -2.54 9.07 1.71
N ILE A 175 -3.37 8.31 0.99
CA ILE A 175 -3.80 6.97 1.43
C ILE A 175 -2.64 5.97 1.34
N LEU A 176 -1.91 5.96 0.23
CA LEU A 176 -0.75 5.08 0.03
C LEU A 176 0.33 5.33 1.09
N TYR A 177 0.69 6.60 1.32
CA TYR A 177 1.70 6.98 2.30
C TYR A 177 1.25 6.70 3.73
N THR A 178 -0.04 6.82 4.04
CA THR A 178 -0.54 6.42 5.37
C THR A 178 -0.22 4.95 5.65
N GLY A 179 -0.31 4.08 4.64
CA GLY A 179 0.08 2.68 4.72
C GLY A 179 1.60 2.45 4.81
N TYR A 180 2.37 3.04 3.89
CA TYR A 180 3.84 2.96 3.87
C TYR A 180 4.47 3.39 5.21
N VAL A 181 4.11 4.59 5.65
CA VAL A 181 4.62 5.19 6.88
C VAL A 181 4.14 4.41 8.10
N GLY A 182 2.93 3.83 8.04
CA GLY A 182 2.37 3.05 9.12
C GLY A 182 3.22 1.83 9.52
N PHE A 183 3.98 1.22 8.60
CA PHE A 183 4.92 0.15 8.95
C PHE A 183 6.09 0.62 9.82
N ALA A 184 6.41 1.92 9.85
CA ALA A 184 7.39 2.48 10.79
C ALA A 184 6.97 2.23 12.25
N VAL A 185 5.66 2.17 12.52
CA VAL A 185 5.15 1.84 13.86
C VAL A 185 5.50 0.39 14.21
N ALA A 186 5.23 -0.56 13.31
CA ALA A 186 5.57 -1.97 13.56
C ALA A 186 7.08 -2.17 13.77
N PHE A 187 7.89 -1.48 12.96
CA PHE A 187 9.34 -1.41 13.11
C PHE A 187 9.76 -0.84 14.48
N ALA A 188 9.16 0.28 14.90
CA ALA A 188 9.48 0.91 16.19
C ALA A 188 9.14 0.02 17.38
N PHE A 189 8.01 -0.70 17.35
CA PHE A 189 7.67 -1.70 18.36
C PHE A 189 8.68 -2.86 18.40
N ALA A 190 9.11 -3.36 17.23
CA ALA A 190 10.11 -4.42 17.15
C ALA A 190 11.46 -3.98 17.75
N CYS A 191 11.94 -2.80 17.34
CA CYS A 191 13.17 -2.21 17.89
C CYS A 191 13.07 -1.95 19.39
N ALA A 192 11.95 -1.40 19.88
CA ALA A 192 11.73 -1.17 21.30
C ALA A 192 11.72 -2.48 22.11
N ALA A 193 11.10 -3.55 21.59
CA ALA A 193 11.07 -4.85 22.26
C ALA A 193 12.47 -5.50 22.33
N MET A 194 13.27 -5.35 21.28
CA MET A 194 14.68 -5.78 21.28
C MET A 194 15.54 -4.93 22.22
N LEU A 195 15.34 -3.60 22.28
CA LEU A 195 16.06 -2.73 23.21
C LEU A 195 15.73 -3.07 24.68
N GLU A 196 14.47 -3.36 24.97
CA GLU A 196 14.01 -3.80 26.31
C GLU A 196 14.51 -5.20 26.68
N GLY A 197 14.80 -6.05 25.70
CA GLY A 197 15.12 -7.46 25.91
C GLY A 197 13.92 -8.31 26.35
N LYS A 198 12.71 -7.73 26.38
CA LYS A 198 11.45 -8.40 26.74
C LYS A 198 10.66 -8.73 25.48
N LEU A 199 10.92 -9.92 24.95
CA LEU A 199 10.32 -10.45 23.73
C LEU A 199 9.19 -11.42 24.07
N ASP A 200 8.20 -10.92 24.82
CA ASP A 200 7.04 -11.70 25.27
C ASP A 200 5.90 -11.67 24.24
N GLN A 201 4.72 -12.21 24.57
CA GLN A 201 3.55 -12.17 23.66
C GLN A 201 2.89 -10.78 23.66
N THR A 202 3.20 -9.94 24.65
CA THR A 202 2.52 -8.68 24.93
C THR A 202 2.82 -7.65 23.85
N TRP A 203 4.08 -7.54 23.42
CA TRP A 203 4.44 -6.62 22.32
C TRP A 203 3.71 -6.98 21.02
N ALA A 204 3.62 -8.27 20.69
CA ALA A 204 2.92 -8.72 19.49
C ALA A 204 1.44 -8.32 19.52
N ARG A 205 0.79 -8.42 20.69
CA ARG A 205 -0.60 -7.98 20.87
C ARG A 205 -0.76 -6.47 20.67
N TRP A 206 0.19 -5.67 21.14
CA TRP A 206 0.17 -4.22 20.97
C TRP A 206 0.41 -3.79 19.53
N THR A 207 1.34 -4.44 18.82
CA THR A 207 1.72 -4.10 17.44
C THR A 207 0.66 -4.47 16.40
N ARG A 208 -0.07 -5.58 16.62
CA ARG A 208 -1.10 -6.11 15.70
C ARG A 208 -2.07 -5.09 15.11
N PRO A 209 -2.81 -4.29 15.90
CA PRO A 209 -3.74 -3.31 15.35
C PRO A 209 -3.03 -2.28 14.46
N TRP A 210 -1.86 -1.80 14.85
CA TRP A 210 -1.07 -0.84 14.06
C TRP A 210 -0.66 -1.42 12.70
N THR A 211 -0.10 -2.64 12.69
CA THR A 211 0.29 -3.31 11.44
C THR A 211 -0.91 -3.57 10.54
N THR A 212 -2.05 -3.98 11.11
CA THR A 212 -3.27 -4.26 10.32
C THR A 212 -3.85 -2.99 9.71
N THR A 213 -3.84 -1.88 10.45
CA THR A 213 -4.29 -0.58 9.94
C THR A 213 -3.37 -0.07 8.83
N ALA A 214 -2.04 -0.15 9.01
CA ALA A 214 -1.07 0.21 7.97
C ALA A 214 -1.27 -0.62 6.69
N TRP A 215 -1.43 -1.94 6.83
CA TRP A 215 -1.74 -2.83 5.71
C TRP A 215 -3.07 -2.49 5.02
N GLY A 216 -4.10 -2.12 5.78
CA GLY A 216 -5.39 -1.71 5.22
C GLY A 216 -5.29 -0.45 4.37
N PHE A 217 -4.61 0.59 4.87
CA PHE A 217 -4.33 1.81 4.08
C PHE A 217 -3.48 1.51 2.84
N LEU A 218 -2.45 0.68 2.97
CA LEU A 218 -1.63 0.28 1.83
C LEU A 218 -2.45 -0.47 0.77
N THR A 219 -3.35 -1.36 1.20
CA THR A 219 -4.27 -2.10 0.31
C THR A 219 -5.15 -1.13 -0.49
N CYS A 220 -5.76 -0.14 0.18
CA CYS A 220 -6.54 0.90 -0.49
C CYS A 220 -5.68 1.79 -1.40
N GLY A 221 -4.48 2.16 -0.96
CA GLY A 221 -3.55 3.00 -1.72
C GLY A 221 -3.16 2.33 -3.03
N ILE A 222 -2.74 1.06 -2.99
CA ILE A 222 -2.40 0.27 -4.19
C ILE A 222 -3.62 0.18 -5.12
N ALA A 223 -4.81 -0.10 -4.58
CA ALA A 223 -6.02 -0.20 -5.38
C ALA A 223 -6.40 1.12 -6.06
N LEU A 224 -6.28 2.25 -5.35
CA LEU A 224 -6.54 3.58 -5.94
C LEU A 224 -5.52 3.93 -7.02
N GLY A 225 -4.24 3.58 -6.83
CA GLY A 225 -3.21 3.78 -7.85
C GLY A 225 -3.49 2.96 -9.11
N SER A 226 -3.85 1.67 -8.92
CA SER A 226 -4.28 0.77 -9.99
C SER A 226 -5.54 1.27 -10.71
N PHE A 227 -6.51 1.81 -9.97
CA PHE A 227 -7.74 2.39 -10.52
C PHE A 227 -7.44 3.64 -11.37
N TRP A 228 -6.60 4.54 -10.87
CA TRP A 228 -6.17 5.72 -11.61
C TRP A 228 -5.40 5.32 -12.89
N ALA A 229 -4.39 4.47 -12.77
CA ALA A 229 -3.61 3.97 -13.91
C ALA A 229 -4.50 3.36 -15.01
N TYR A 230 -5.57 2.67 -14.61
CA TYR A 230 -6.53 2.02 -15.50
C TYR A 230 -7.22 2.95 -16.49
N TYR A 231 -7.58 4.17 -16.08
CA TYR A 231 -8.29 5.10 -16.97
C TYR A 231 -7.44 6.26 -17.46
N GLU A 232 -6.38 6.60 -16.72
CA GLU A 232 -5.57 7.80 -16.95
C GLU A 232 -4.48 7.59 -18.00
N LEU A 233 -3.90 6.38 -18.06
CA LEU A 233 -2.73 6.13 -18.91
C LEU A 233 -3.11 5.83 -20.39
N GLY A 234 -4.38 5.86 -20.76
CA GLY A 234 -4.84 5.77 -22.17
C GLY A 234 -4.75 4.40 -22.84
N TRP A 235 -4.01 3.43 -22.29
CA TRP A 235 -3.90 2.05 -22.81
C TRP A 235 -4.78 1.05 -22.05
N GLY A 236 -5.45 1.49 -20.98
CA GLY A 236 -6.59 0.79 -20.39
C GLY A 236 -6.28 -0.40 -19.48
N GLY A 237 -5.07 -0.56 -18.93
CA GLY A 237 -4.80 -1.63 -17.97
C GLY A 237 -4.41 -1.12 -16.58
N PHE A 238 -4.47 -2.03 -15.62
CA PHE A 238 -4.54 -1.71 -14.19
C PHE A 238 -3.28 -2.11 -13.40
N TRP A 239 -2.34 -2.83 -14.03
CA TRP A 239 -1.10 -3.30 -13.43
C TRP A 239 -0.10 -3.71 -14.51
N PHE A 240 1.17 -3.33 -14.35
CA PHE A 240 2.23 -3.58 -15.31
C PHE A 240 3.50 -4.20 -14.77
N TRP A 241 3.61 -4.35 -13.45
CA TRP A 241 4.88 -4.68 -12.79
C TRP A 241 5.94 -3.59 -12.97
N ASP A 242 5.51 -2.33 -13.06
CA ASP A 242 6.41 -1.18 -13.07
C ASP A 242 7.15 -1.06 -11.72
N PRO A 243 8.40 -0.56 -11.67
CA PRO A 243 9.16 -0.48 -10.43
C PRO A 243 8.46 0.26 -9.27
N VAL A 244 7.64 1.27 -9.56
CA VAL A 244 6.89 2.02 -8.54
C VAL A 244 5.69 1.21 -8.03
N GLU A 245 5.00 0.49 -8.91
CA GLU A 245 3.97 -0.48 -8.52
C GLU A 245 4.58 -1.58 -7.62
N ASN A 246 5.69 -2.17 -8.05
CA ASN A 246 6.42 -3.22 -7.33
C ASN A 246 6.92 -2.72 -5.97
N ALA A 247 7.43 -1.48 -5.90
CA ALA A 247 7.88 -0.85 -4.67
C ALA A 247 6.78 -0.82 -3.60
N SER A 248 5.52 -0.64 -4.00
CA SER A 248 4.36 -0.66 -3.08
C SER A 248 3.88 -2.06 -2.74
N PHE A 249 4.04 -3.00 -3.67
CA PHE A 249 3.56 -4.36 -3.52
C PHE A 249 4.43 -5.21 -2.60
N MET A 250 5.77 -5.04 -2.65
CA MET A 250 6.70 -5.77 -1.78
C MET A 250 6.41 -5.60 -0.27
N PRO A 251 6.28 -4.37 0.29
CA PRO A 251 5.92 -4.22 1.70
C PRO A 251 4.50 -4.70 2.00
N TRP A 252 3.58 -4.72 1.03
CA TRP A 252 2.25 -5.30 1.21
C TRP A 252 2.32 -6.83 1.41
N LEU A 253 3.14 -7.53 0.62
CA LEU A 253 3.35 -8.99 0.76
C LEU A 253 4.00 -9.34 2.11
N VAL A 254 5.09 -8.64 2.47
CA VAL A 254 5.77 -8.85 3.75
C VAL A 254 4.91 -8.41 4.93
N GLY A 255 4.13 -7.34 4.80
CA GLY A 255 3.15 -6.89 5.78
C GLY A 255 2.02 -7.91 6.00
N THR A 256 1.57 -8.56 4.93
CA THR A 256 0.60 -9.67 5.01
C THR A 256 1.20 -10.84 5.79
N ALA A 257 2.45 -11.21 5.52
CA ALA A 257 3.17 -12.22 6.30
C ALA A 257 3.32 -11.81 7.77
N LEU A 258 3.62 -10.54 8.03
CA LEU A 258 3.77 -9.99 9.37
C LEU A 258 2.48 -10.08 10.19
N ILE A 259 1.31 -9.75 9.61
CA ILE A 259 0.01 -9.87 10.29
C ILE A 259 -0.23 -11.31 10.74
N HIS A 260 0.07 -12.28 9.88
CA HIS A 260 -0.10 -13.70 10.17
C HIS A 260 0.94 -14.20 11.19
N SER A 261 2.20 -13.79 11.06
CA SER A 261 3.27 -14.10 12.04
C SER A 261 2.92 -13.56 13.43
N LEU A 262 2.45 -12.31 13.52
CA LEU A 262 1.97 -11.71 14.75
C LEU A 262 0.80 -12.50 15.37
N ALA A 263 0.01 -13.23 14.57
CA ALA A 263 -1.10 -14.07 15.07
C ALA A 263 -0.57 -15.23 15.90
N VAL A 264 0.48 -15.86 15.37
CA VAL A 264 1.14 -16.97 16.01
C VAL A 264 1.89 -16.48 17.25
N THR A 265 2.62 -15.36 17.14
CA THR A 265 3.36 -14.79 18.28
C THR A 265 2.44 -14.40 19.43
N ASP A 266 1.33 -13.70 19.17
CA ASP A 266 0.36 -13.32 20.23
C ASP A 266 -0.34 -14.53 20.86
N LYS A 267 -0.72 -15.54 20.07
CA LYS A 267 -1.44 -16.71 20.63
C LYS A 267 -0.53 -17.75 21.27
N ARG A 268 0.69 -17.91 20.77
CA ARG A 268 1.55 -19.08 21.04
C ARG A 268 2.92 -18.73 21.59
N GLY A 269 3.36 -17.48 21.44
CA GLY A 269 4.74 -17.10 21.74
C GLY A 269 5.77 -17.76 20.82
N LEU A 270 5.34 -18.34 19.70
CA LEU A 270 6.22 -18.88 18.65
C LEU A 270 6.56 -17.79 17.62
N PHE A 271 7.53 -18.05 16.74
CA PHE A 271 7.92 -17.15 15.65
C PHE A 271 8.38 -15.75 16.08
N LYS A 272 8.88 -15.59 17.32
CA LYS A 272 9.39 -14.30 17.82
C LYS A 272 10.44 -13.71 16.88
N SER A 273 11.47 -14.49 16.58
CA SER A 273 12.56 -14.13 15.66
C SER A 273 12.03 -13.73 14.28
N TRP A 274 11.19 -14.58 13.70
CA TRP A 274 10.61 -14.37 12.37
C TRP A 274 9.73 -13.12 12.31
N THR A 275 8.93 -12.88 13.35
CA THR A 275 8.04 -11.72 13.43
C THR A 275 8.82 -10.40 13.53
N LEU A 276 9.91 -10.37 14.29
CA LEU A 276 10.80 -9.20 14.33
C LEU A 276 11.44 -8.95 12.97
N LEU A 277 11.95 -10.00 12.32
CA LEU A 277 12.56 -9.88 11.00
C LEU A 277 11.55 -9.35 9.97
N LEU A 278 10.32 -9.87 9.95
CA LEU A 278 9.26 -9.38 9.08
C LEU A 278 8.88 -7.91 9.36
N ALA A 279 8.91 -7.48 10.63
CA ALA A 279 8.65 -6.08 10.99
C ALA A 279 9.76 -5.15 10.49
N ILE A 280 11.02 -5.59 10.56
CA ILE A 280 12.17 -4.89 9.98
C ILE A 280 12.00 -4.82 8.46
N LEU A 281 11.82 -5.97 7.81
CA LEU A 281 11.71 -6.06 6.34
C LEU A 281 10.54 -5.26 5.77
N ALA A 282 9.37 -5.25 6.42
CA ALA A 282 8.21 -4.48 5.94
C ALA A 282 8.53 -2.98 5.86
N PHE A 283 9.10 -2.40 6.92
CA PHE A 283 9.50 -0.99 6.91
C PHE A 283 10.69 -0.73 5.98
N SER A 284 11.68 -1.63 5.95
CA SER A 284 12.82 -1.58 5.03
C SER A 284 12.39 -1.50 3.57
N LEU A 285 11.40 -2.31 3.16
CA LEU A 285 10.87 -2.31 1.80
C LEU A 285 10.06 -1.05 1.51
N SER A 286 9.34 -0.50 2.49
CA SER A 286 8.71 0.81 2.36
C SER A 286 9.74 1.93 2.15
N MET A 287 10.85 1.93 2.90
CA MET A 287 11.96 2.88 2.70
C MET A 287 12.67 2.68 1.36
N LEU A 288 12.88 1.42 0.95
CA LEU A 288 13.43 1.10 -0.36
C LEU A 288 12.55 1.65 -1.47
N GLY A 289 11.22 1.55 -1.34
CA GLY A 289 10.30 2.16 -2.30
C GLY A 289 10.52 3.67 -2.43
N THR A 290 10.75 4.38 -1.33
CA THR A 290 11.14 5.80 -1.35
C THR A 290 12.43 6.01 -2.15
N PHE A 291 13.44 5.16 -1.97
CA PHE A 291 14.68 5.21 -2.76
C PHE A 291 14.42 4.96 -4.26
N LEU A 292 13.70 3.90 -4.62
CA LEU A 292 13.48 3.52 -6.01
C LEU A 292 12.71 4.58 -6.80
N VAL A 293 11.69 5.19 -6.19
CA VAL A 293 10.84 6.19 -6.85
C VAL A 293 11.57 7.53 -7.04
N ARG A 294 12.58 7.84 -6.21
CA ARG A 294 13.13 9.20 -6.09
C ARG A 294 14.60 9.34 -6.48
N SER A 295 15.33 8.24 -6.54
CA SER A 295 16.76 8.25 -6.87
C SER A 295 17.04 8.45 -8.37
N GLY A 296 16.03 8.26 -9.23
CA GLY A 296 16.21 8.26 -10.69
C GLY A 296 16.94 7.04 -11.24
N VAL A 297 17.22 6.05 -10.38
CA VAL A 297 18.04 4.88 -10.71
C VAL A 297 17.30 3.87 -11.58
N LEU A 298 15.97 3.88 -11.56
CA LEU A 298 15.12 3.06 -12.43
C LEU A 298 14.23 3.95 -13.29
N VAL A 299 14.08 3.57 -14.56
CA VAL A 299 13.07 4.16 -15.45
C VAL A 299 11.70 3.62 -15.04
N SER A 300 10.75 4.52 -14.78
CA SER A 300 9.37 4.17 -14.43
C SER A 300 8.42 5.23 -14.97
N VAL A 301 7.26 4.78 -15.44
CA VAL A 301 6.18 5.67 -15.90
C VAL A 301 5.51 6.45 -14.75
N HIS A 302 5.74 6.02 -13.51
CA HIS A 302 5.22 6.64 -12.30
C HIS A 302 6.29 7.44 -11.54
N SER A 303 7.49 7.59 -12.12
CA SER A 303 8.55 8.43 -11.54
C SER A 303 8.49 9.83 -12.14
N PHE A 304 8.18 10.82 -11.31
CA PHE A 304 7.99 12.22 -11.73
C PHE A 304 9.08 13.17 -11.23
N ALA A 305 9.99 12.69 -10.37
CA ALA A 305 11.08 13.50 -9.83
C ALA A 305 12.29 12.63 -9.45
N ALA A 306 13.42 12.84 -10.12
CA ALA A 306 14.65 12.07 -9.98
C ALA A 306 15.85 12.99 -9.74
N ASP A 307 16.62 12.75 -8.69
CA ASP A 307 17.86 13.48 -8.37
C ASP A 307 18.91 12.54 -7.72
N PRO A 308 20.09 12.34 -8.35
CA PRO A 308 21.12 11.45 -7.84
C PRO A 308 21.63 11.80 -6.44
N THR A 309 21.70 13.09 -6.08
CA THR A 309 22.20 13.54 -4.77
C THR A 309 21.26 13.11 -3.65
N ARG A 310 19.95 13.16 -3.92
CA ARG A 310 18.89 12.71 -3.01
C ARG A 310 18.91 11.20 -2.85
N GLY A 311 19.16 10.47 -3.94
CA GLY A 311 19.32 9.02 -3.95
C GLY A 311 20.40 8.54 -2.97
N ILE A 312 21.57 9.19 -2.95
CA ILE A 312 22.68 8.85 -2.04
C ILE A 312 22.28 9.04 -0.58
N PHE A 313 21.62 10.14 -0.24
CA PHE A 313 21.16 10.38 1.14
C PHE A 313 20.19 9.28 1.59
N ILE A 314 19.16 8.99 0.77
CA ILE A 314 18.17 7.96 1.11
C ILE A 314 18.85 6.60 1.25
N LEU A 315 19.81 6.26 0.37
CA LEU A 315 20.56 5.01 0.45
C LEU A 315 21.36 4.92 1.75
N ALA A 316 22.10 5.97 2.11
CA ALA A 316 22.86 6.01 3.37
C ALA A 316 21.93 5.89 4.59
N PHE A 317 20.80 6.59 4.57
CA PHE A 317 19.80 6.51 5.64
C PHE A 317 19.16 5.12 5.72
N LEU A 318 18.89 4.48 4.58
CA LEU A 318 18.39 3.10 4.50
C LEU A 318 19.41 2.11 5.06
N VAL A 319 20.70 2.22 4.69
CA VAL A 319 21.77 1.38 5.26
C VAL A 319 21.87 1.56 6.77
N LEU A 320 21.79 2.79 7.28
CA LEU A 320 21.83 3.07 8.72
C LEU A 320 20.64 2.43 9.45
N MET A 321 19.43 2.63 8.94
CA MET A 321 18.21 2.14 9.59
C MET A 321 18.10 0.61 9.55
N ILE A 322 18.35 0.01 8.38
CA ILE A 322 18.29 -1.45 8.21
C ILE A 322 19.46 -2.10 8.95
N GLY A 323 20.68 -1.61 8.73
CA GLY A 323 21.90 -2.12 9.37
C GLY A 323 21.81 -2.04 10.88
N GLY A 324 21.35 -0.91 11.44
CA GLY A 324 21.14 -0.74 12.88
C GLY A 324 20.10 -1.71 13.46
N ALA A 325 18.97 -1.89 12.78
CA ALA A 325 17.93 -2.81 13.23
C ALA A 325 18.35 -4.28 13.13
N LEU A 326 19.06 -4.67 12.06
CA LEU A 326 19.60 -6.02 11.89
C LEU A 326 20.75 -6.30 12.87
N ALA A 327 21.61 -5.32 13.16
CA ALA A 327 22.63 -5.44 14.20
C ALA A 327 22.02 -5.60 15.59
N LEU A 328 20.95 -4.86 15.89
CA LEU A 328 20.19 -5.04 17.13
C LEU A 328 19.53 -6.43 17.19
N TYR A 329 18.99 -6.91 16.06
CA TYR A 329 18.41 -8.25 15.95
C TYR A 329 19.45 -9.35 16.20
N THR A 330 20.63 -9.28 15.58
CA THR A 330 21.70 -10.27 15.77
C THR A 330 22.25 -10.21 17.19
N TRP A 331 22.42 -9.02 17.78
CA TRP A 331 22.84 -8.87 19.17
C TRP A 331 21.85 -9.52 20.16
N ARG A 332 20.55 -9.45 19.87
CA ARG A 332 19.49 -10.04 20.70
C ARG A 332 19.16 -11.49 20.34
N ALA A 333 19.83 -12.09 19.36
CA ALA A 333 19.57 -13.47 18.91
C ALA A 333 19.51 -14.53 20.03
N PRO A 334 20.35 -14.50 21.08
CA PRO A 334 20.26 -15.47 22.18
C PRO A 334 18.90 -15.49 22.90
N LEU A 335 18.20 -14.35 22.96
CA LEU A 335 16.89 -14.20 23.61
C LEU A 335 15.72 -14.63 22.70
N LEU A 336 15.98 -14.92 21.42
CA LEU A 336 14.96 -15.24 20.42
C LEU A 336 14.60 -16.73 20.35
N LYS A 337 15.30 -17.58 21.11
CA LYS A 337 15.04 -19.02 21.16
C LYS A 337 13.62 -19.29 21.68
N SER A 338 12.85 -20.04 20.89
CA SER A 338 11.50 -20.47 21.26
C SER A 338 11.55 -21.96 21.63
N PRO A 339 11.30 -22.34 22.90
CA PRO A 339 11.44 -23.73 23.35
C PRO A 339 10.29 -24.66 22.92
N ALA A 340 9.26 -24.14 22.25
CA ALA A 340 8.05 -24.90 21.90
C ALA A 340 8.02 -25.28 20.41
N GLY A 341 7.73 -26.56 20.14
CA GLY A 341 7.49 -27.09 18.79
C GLY A 341 6.00 -27.13 18.41
N PHE A 342 5.71 -27.49 17.16
CA PHE A 342 4.37 -27.68 16.62
C PHE A 342 4.38 -28.76 15.52
N GLU A 343 3.23 -29.41 15.27
CA GLU A 343 3.09 -30.46 14.26
C GLU A 343 2.90 -29.87 12.85
N LEU A 344 3.36 -30.57 11.80
CA LEU A 344 3.21 -30.13 10.40
C LEU A 344 1.75 -29.88 9.96
N GLY A 345 0.78 -30.58 10.56
CA GLY A 345 -0.66 -30.38 10.28
C GLY A 345 -1.32 -29.28 11.12
N ALA A 346 -0.61 -28.64 12.04
CA ALA A 346 -1.16 -27.62 12.91
C ALA A 346 -1.29 -26.26 12.19
N ARG A 347 -2.16 -25.38 12.69
CA ARG A 347 -2.37 -24.03 12.11
C ARG A 347 -1.08 -23.22 12.04
N GLU A 348 -0.20 -23.39 13.02
CA GLU A 348 1.13 -22.77 13.07
C GLU A 348 1.96 -23.09 11.82
N SER A 349 1.90 -24.34 11.33
CA SER A 349 2.61 -24.78 10.12
C SER A 349 2.06 -24.13 8.86
N PHE A 350 0.74 -24.10 8.68
CA PHE A 350 0.13 -23.42 7.52
C PHE A 350 0.44 -21.93 7.50
N LEU A 351 0.43 -21.27 8.67
CA LEU A 351 0.80 -19.87 8.79
C LEU A 351 2.30 -19.65 8.50
N LEU A 352 3.16 -20.59 8.87
CA LEU A 352 4.58 -20.55 8.49
C LEU A 352 4.77 -20.71 6.98
N PHE A 353 4.16 -21.74 6.36
CA PHE A 353 4.23 -21.95 4.92
C PHE A 353 3.69 -20.75 4.15
N ASN A 354 2.57 -20.17 4.59
CA ASN A 354 2.03 -18.93 4.04
C ASN A 354 3.05 -17.79 4.13
N ASN A 355 3.68 -17.59 5.29
CA ASN A 355 4.69 -16.54 5.44
C ASN A 355 5.90 -16.76 4.54
N VAL A 356 6.39 -18.00 4.43
CA VAL A 356 7.52 -18.35 3.56
C VAL A 356 7.17 -18.08 2.10
N LEU A 357 5.99 -18.51 1.63
CA LEU A 357 5.53 -18.26 0.27
C LEU A 357 5.36 -16.76 -0.03
N LEU A 358 4.83 -15.97 0.91
CA LEU A 358 4.73 -14.51 0.77
C LEU A 358 6.10 -13.83 0.70
N VAL A 359 7.07 -14.29 1.50
CA VAL A 359 8.44 -13.76 1.48
C VAL A 359 9.15 -14.15 0.18
N ILE A 360 8.94 -15.39 -0.32
CA ILE A 360 9.44 -15.81 -1.63
C ILE A 360 8.82 -14.93 -2.73
N ALA A 361 7.51 -14.70 -2.69
CA ALA A 361 6.84 -13.81 -3.64
C ALA A 361 7.46 -12.41 -3.62
N ALA A 362 7.63 -11.82 -2.44
CA ALA A 362 8.28 -10.52 -2.29
C ALA A 362 9.72 -10.52 -2.81
N ALA A 363 10.50 -11.58 -2.53
CA ALA A 363 11.87 -11.73 -2.99
C ALA A 363 11.97 -11.87 -4.51
N THR A 364 11.03 -12.57 -5.17
CA THR A 364 10.97 -12.65 -6.63
C THR A 364 10.67 -11.30 -7.27
N VAL A 365 9.72 -10.55 -6.69
CA VAL A 365 9.40 -9.18 -7.15
C VAL A 365 10.60 -8.25 -6.94
N PHE A 366 11.26 -8.34 -5.78
CA PHE A 366 12.47 -7.59 -5.46
C PHE A 366 13.60 -7.88 -6.45
N ALA A 367 13.89 -9.17 -6.70
CA ALA A 367 14.95 -9.58 -7.61
C ALA A 367 14.68 -9.09 -9.04
N GLY A 368 13.45 -9.26 -9.55
CA GLY A 368 13.09 -8.75 -10.87
C GLY A 368 13.16 -7.23 -10.98
N THR A 369 12.75 -6.50 -9.92
CA THR A 369 12.77 -5.03 -9.90
C THR A 369 14.19 -4.46 -9.84
N LEU A 370 15.11 -5.11 -9.12
CA LEU A 370 16.50 -4.67 -9.00
C LEU A 370 17.43 -5.24 -10.07
N ALA A 371 17.00 -6.25 -10.84
CA ALA A 371 17.84 -6.87 -11.88
C ALA A 371 18.38 -5.86 -12.91
N PRO A 372 17.59 -4.89 -13.44
CA PRO A 372 18.14 -3.85 -14.32
C PRO A 372 19.25 -3.04 -13.67
N LEU A 373 19.07 -2.64 -12.40
CA LEU A 373 20.06 -1.87 -11.63
C LEU A 373 21.35 -2.67 -11.40
N ILE A 374 21.23 -3.94 -11.02
CA ILE A 374 22.39 -4.82 -10.81
C ILE A 374 23.14 -5.05 -12.12
N SER A 375 22.42 -5.27 -13.22
CA SER A 375 23.00 -5.48 -14.55
C SER A 375 23.79 -4.25 -15.02
N ASP A 376 23.23 -3.05 -14.84
CA ASP A 376 23.88 -1.79 -15.17
C ASP A 376 25.13 -1.55 -14.30
N ALA A 377 25.02 -1.75 -12.99
CA ALA A 377 26.14 -1.60 -12.06
C ALA A 377 27.32 -2.56 -12.35
N LEU A 378 27.01 -3.78 -12.82
CA LEU A 378 28.01 -4.76 -13.24
C LEU A 378 28.46 -4.61 -14.69
N LYS A 379 27.95 -3.61 -15.43
CA LYS A 379 28.21 -3.38 -16.87
C LYS A 379 27.90 -4.60 -17.74
N LEU A 380 26.88 -5.39 -17.36
CA LEU A 380 26.44 -6.59 -18.08
C LEU A 380 25.48 -6.27 -19.25
N GLY A 381 25.14 -4.98 -19.43
CA GLY A 381 24.18 -4.49 -20.42
C GLY A 381 22.81 -4.17 -19.84
N THR A 382 21.96 -3.53 -20.63
CA THR A 382 20.60 -3.14 -20.22
C THR A 382 19.66 -4.34 -20.28
N VAL A 383 19.12 -4.73 -19.12
CA VAL A 383 18.08 -5.77 -19.01
C VAL A 383 16.76 -5.10 -18.69
N SER A 384 15.69 -5.47 -19.39
CA SER A 384 14.31 -5.08 -19.06
C SER A 384 13.55 -6.27 -18.51
N VAL A 385 12.91 -6.09 -17.35
CA VAL A 385 12.14 -7.13 -16.68
C VAL A 385 10.69 -6.68 -16.58
N GLY A 386 9.77 -7.45 -17.15
CA GLY A 386 8.35 -7.12 -17.21
C GLY A 386 7.45 -8.34 -16.99
N PRO A 387 6.18 -8.27 -17.43
CA PRO A 387 5.18 -9.32 -17.21
C PRO A 387 5.63 -10.76 -17.55
N PRO A 388 6.44 -11.02 -18.60
CA PRO A 388 6.93 -12.38 -18.89
C PRO A 388 7.76 -13.01 -17.78
N TYR A 389 8.45 -12.21 -16.95
CA TYR A 389 9.16 -12.70 -15.77
C TYR A 389 8.22 -12.79 -14.57
N PHE A 390 7.51 -11.69 -14.27
CA PHE A 390 6.74 -11.59 -13.01
C PHE A 390 5.52 -12.50 -12.97
N ASN A 391 4.76 -12.61 -14.06
CA ASN A 391 3.54 -13.43 -14.08
C ASN A 391 3.81 -14.90 -13.68
N PRO A 392 4.70 -15.65 -14.35
CA PRO A 392 4.94 -17.05 -13.99
C PRO A 392 5.63 -17.22 -12.63
N THR A 393 6.62 -16.36 -12.30
CA THR A 393 7.37 -16.47 -11.03
C THR A 393 6.50 -16.16 -9.81
N PHE A 394 5.64 -15.14 -9.91
CA PHE A 394 4.70 -14.81 -8.86
C PHE A 394 3.66 -15.92 -8.67
N MET A 395 3.12 -16.46 -9.77
CA MET A 395 2.16 -17.56 -9.72
C MET A 395 2.70 -18.83 -9.03
N LEU A 396 3.99 -19.12 -9.17
CA LEU A 396 4.64 -20.28 -8.54
C LEU A 396 4.46 -20.27 -7.01
N SER A 397 4.50 -19.10 -6.39
CA SER A 397 4.30 -18.94 -4.95
C SER A 397 2.82 -18.74 -4.56
N MET A 398 2.06 -18.03 -5.39
CA MET A 398 0.67 -17.66 -5.07
C MET A 398 -0.32 -18.82 -5.20
N LEU A 399 -0.20 -19.67 -6.21
CA LEU A 399 -1.11 -20.81 -6.38
C LEU A 399 -1.09 -21.77 -5.17
N PRO A 400 0.08 -22.26 -4.70
CA PRO A 400 0.12 -23.10 -3.50
C PRO A 400 -0.31 -22.34 -2.25
N LEU A 401 -0.02 -21.04 -2.15
CA LEU A 401 -0.48 -20.21 -1.03
C LEU A 401 -2.01 -20.18 -0.93
N LEU A 402 -2.71 -19.91 -2.03
CA LEU A 402 -4.17 -19.85 -2.08
C LEU A 402 -4.83 -21.19 -1.72
N ALA A 403 -4.23 -22.30 -2.17
CA ALA A 403 -4.68 -23.64 -1.79
C ALA A 403 -4.44 -23.93 -0.30
N LEU A 404 -3.23 -23.66 0.21
CA LEU A 404 -2.87 -23.87 1.61
C LEU A 404 -3.68 -23.00 2.56
N LEU A 405 -4.06 -21.79 2.14
CA LEU A 405 -4.94 -20.90 2.89
C LEU A 405 -6.30 -21.54 3.13
N SER A 406 -6.92 -22.09 2.07
CA SER A 406 -8.23 -22.76 2.15
C SER A 406 -8.19 -23.94 3.13
N VAL A 407 -7.05 -24.65 3.21
CA VAL A 407 -6.85 -25.74 4.18
C VAL A 407 -6.56 -25.20 5.59
N GLY A 408 -5.67 -24.21 5.70
CA GLY A 408 -5.11 -23.69 6.95
C GLY A 408 -6.14 -23.02 7.86
N VAL A 409 -7.19 -22.43 7.31
CA VAL A 409 -8.31 -21.84 8.08
C VAL A 409 -8.99 -22.89 8.97
N HIS A 410 -9.02 -24.16 8.55
CA HIS A 410 -9.62 -25.27 9.30
C HIS A 410 -8.66 -26.00 10.23
N ALA A 411 -7.35 -25.76 10.12
CA ALA A 411 -6.36 -26.40 10.98
C ALA A 411 -6.52 -25.92 12.44
N ASN A 412 -6.29 -26.82 13.39
CA ASN A 412 -6.31 -26.50 14.82
C ASN A 412 -4.94 -26.02 15.31
N TRP A 413 -4.93 -25.24 16.39
CA TRP A 413 -3.70 -24.87 17.09
C TRP A 413 -3.13 -26.08 17.85
N LYS A 414 -1.80 -26.16 18.03
CA LYS A 414 -1.06 -27.30 18.66
C LYS A 414 -1.07 -28.59 17.84
N ARG A 415 -2.26 -29.16 17.62
CA ARG A 415 -2.45 -30.52 17.09
C ARG A 415 -3.06 -30.50 15.71
N GLY A 416 -2.42 -31.18 14.76
CA GLY A 416 -2.83 -31.27 13.36
C GLY A 416 -3.99 -32.24 13.12
N ARG A 417 -5.17 -31.92 13.66
CA ARG A 417 -6.41 -32.70 13.44
C ARG A 417 -7.11 -32.37 12.12
N LEU A 418 -6.36 -32.37 11.01
CA LEU A 418 -6.92 -32.11 9.67
C LEU A 418 -7.85 -33.23 9.19
N LYS A 419 -7.61 -34.47 9.64
CA LYS A 419 -8.45 -35.64 9.30
C LYS A 419 -9.92 -35.39 9.67
N ASP A 420 -10.18 -34.74 10.79
CA ASP A 420 -11.53 -34.40 11.27
C ASP A 420 -12.28 -33.42 10.33
N LYS A 421 -11.54 -32.69 9.48
CA LYS A 421 -12.09 -31.70 8.53
C LYS A 421 -11.92 -32.09 7.07
N GLN A 422 -11.40 -33.28 6.77
CA GLN A 422 -11.11 -33.72 5.41
C GLN A 422 -12.37 -33.75 4.52
N ARG A 423 -13.50 -34.23 5.05
CA ARG A 423 -14.78 -34.23 4.32
C ARG A 423 -15.25 -32.82 3.98
N THR A 424 -15.20 -31.90 4.95
CA THR A 424 -15.55 -30.49 4.73
C THR A 424 -14.67 -29.87 3.65
N LEU A 425 -13.35 -30.05 3.75
CA LEU A 425 -12.39 -29.54 2.76
C LEU A 425 -12.71 -30.08 1.36
N LEU A 426 -12.92 -31.39 1.24
CA LEU A 426 -13.24 -32.03 -0.03
C LEU A 426 -14.54 -31.50 -0.62
N TYR A 427 -15.62 -31.38 0.18
CA TYR A 427 -16.89 -30.85 -0.29
C TYR A 427 -16.80 -29.39 -0.72
N THR A 428 -16.07 -28.55 0.03
CA THR A 428 -15.85 -27.15 -0.37
C THR A 428 -15.00 -27.02 -1.63
N LEU A 429 -14.02 -27.91 -1.83
CA LEU A 429 -13.20 -27.96 -3.04
C LEU A 429 -14.03 -28.38 -4.25
N ILE A 430 -14.79 -29.48 -4.14
CA ILE A 430 -15.65 -29.98 -5.23
C ILE A 430 -16.70 -28.93 -5.58
N ALA A 431 -17.38 -28.36 -4.59
CA ALA A 431 -18.36 -27.30 -4.82
C ALA A 431 -17.71 -26.08 -5.49
N GLY A 432 -16.51 -25.68 -5.04
CA GLY A 432 -15.75 -24.60 -5.66
C GLY A 432 -15.37 -24.89 -7.12
N ALA A 433 -14.96 -26.12 -7.42
CA ALA A 433 -14.62 -26.56 -8.78
C ALA A 433 -15.86 -26.60 -9.69
N VAL A 434 -17.01 -27.10 -9.19
CA VAL A 434 -18.27 -27.13 -9.93
C VAL A 434 -18.74 -25.71 -10.25
N LEU A 435 -18.70 -24.79 -9.27
CA LEU A 435 -19.03 -23.39 -9.48
C LEU A 435 -18.07 -22.73 -10.49
N ALA A 436 -16.77 -23.00 -10.38
CA ALA A 436 -15.77 -22.51 -11.32
C ALA A 436 -16.04 -22.98 -12.75
N CYS A 437 -16.30 -24.27 -12.96
CA CYS A 437 -16.65 -24.81 -14.27
C CYS A 437 -17.96 -24.20 -14.80
N GLY A 438 -18.97 -24.05 -13.95
CA GLY A 438 -20.25 -23.42 -14.31
C GLY A 438 -20.08 -21.96 -14.77
N VAL A 439 -19.24 -21.18 -14.09
CA VAL A 439 -18.96 -19.79 -14.48
C VAL A 439 -18.10 -19.72 -15.74
N VAL A 440 -16.99 -20.46 -15.80
CA VAL A 440 -16.03 -20.38 -16.91
C VAL A 440 -16.65 -20.88 -18.22
N PHE A 441 -17.25 -22.06 -18.22
CA PHE A 441 -17.79 -22.66 -19.44
C PHE A 441 -19.23 -22.23 -19.73
N GLY A 442 -20.02 -21.90 -18.69
CA GLY A 442 -21.40 -21.47 -18.87
C GLY A 442 -21.56 -20.00 -19.28
N ILE A 443 -20.70 -19.09 -18.79
CA ILE A 443 -20.82 -17.65 -19.09
C ILE A 443 -19.84 -17.22 -20.20
N TYR A 444 -18.61 -17.71 -20.15
CA TYR A 444 -17.56 -17.25 -21.06
C TYR A 444 -17.26 -18.21 -22.21
N SER A 445 -17.78 -19.45 -22.21
CA SER A 445 -17.74 -20.44 -23.31
C SER A 445 -16.36 -20.94 -23.77
N HIS A 446 -15.28 -20.30 -23.36
CA HIS A 446 -13.88 -20.66 -23.63
C HIS A 446 -13.04 -20.26 -22.40
N GLY A 447 -11.81 -20.73 -22.28
CA GLY A 447 -10.92 -20.37 -21.17
C GLY A 447 -9.55 -21.04 -21.31
N ARG A 448 -8.50 -20.39 -20.79
CA ARG A 448 -7.17 -21.00 -20.73
C ARG A 448 -7.16 -22.05 -19.61
N VAL A 449 -6.20 -22.99 -19.63
CA VAL A 449 -6.09 -24.05 -18.61
C VAL A 449 -6.02 -23.49 -17.17
N LEU A 450 -5.39 -22.32 -16.99
CA LEU A 450 -5.26 -21.67 -15.67
C LEU A 450 -6.53 -20.96 -15.21
N THR A 451 -7.47 -20.66 -16.11
CA THR A 451 -8.74 -19.97 -15.80
C THR A 451 -9.62 -20.77 -14.83
N PRO A 452 -9.96 -22.05 -15.06
CA PRO A 452 -10.73 -22.84 -14.10
C PRO A 452 -9.96 -23.10 -12.80
N VAL A 453 -8.63 -23.17 -12.83
CA VAL A 453 -7.80 -23.32 -11.61
C VAL A 453 -7.93 -22.09 -10.72
N GLY A 454 -7.72 -20.90 -11.27
CA GLY A 454 -7.85 -19.63 -10.52
C GLY A 454 -9.27 -19.43 -9.98
N ALA A 455 -10.30 -19.71 -10.79
CA ALA A 455 -11.69 -19.63 -10.36
C ALA A 455 -12.02 -20.66 -9.25
N THR A 456 -11.51 -21.90 -9.36
CA THR A 456 -11.70 -22.93 -8.33
C THR A 456 -11.08 -22.50 -7.01
N LEU A 457 -9.85 -21.98 -7.03
CA LEU A 457 -9.19 -21.46 -5.83
C LEU A 457 -9.99 -20.31 -5.21
N ALA A 458 -10.49 -19.37 -6.01
CA ALA A 458 -11.32 -18.28 -5.52
C ALA A 458 -12.59 -18.80 -4.80
N PHE A 459 -13.38 -19.66 -5.46
CA PHE A 459 -14.59 -20.20 -4.84
C PHE A 459 -14.28 -21.09 -3.62
N TRP A 460 -13.18 -21.84 -3.66
CA TRP A 460 -12.77 -22.65 -2.52
C TRP A 460 -12.44 -21.79 -1.30
N ILE A 461 -11.75 -20.65 -1.49
CA ILE A 461 -11.48 -19.69 -0.41
C ILE A 461 -12.77 -19.14 0.16
N VAL A 462 -13.75 -18.77 -0.69
CA VAL A 462 -15.07 -18.30 -0.23
C VAL A 462 -15.73 -19.35 0.65
N LEU A 463 -15.88 -20.57 0.13
CA LEU A 463 -16.60 -21.64 0.81
C LEU A 463 -15.89 -22.06 2.11
N ALA A 464 -14.56 -22.21 2.08
CA ALA A 464 -13.76 -22.56 3.25
C ALA A 464 -13.84 -21.48 4.35
N SER A 465 -13.75 -20.20 3.98
CA SER A 465 -13.77 -19.07 4.92
C SER A 465 -15.13 -18.87 5.59
N LEU A 466 -16.22 -19.33 4.97
CA LEU A 466 -17.58 -19.20 5.49
C LEU A 466 -17.98 -20.33 6.47
N VAL A 467 -17.28 -21.47 6.47
CA VAL A 467 -17.66 -22.63 7.31
C VAL A 467 -17.69 -22.28 8.80
N ASP A 468 -16.62 -21.72 9.36
CA ASP A 468 -16.53 -21.45 10.81
C ASP A 468 -17.53 -20.37 11.28
N PRO A 469 -17.69 -19.22 10.58
CA PRO A 469 -18.73 -18.26 10.92
C PRO A 469 -20.15 -18.82 10.85
N ILE A 470 -20.48 -19.60 9.82
CA ILE A 470 -21.81 -20.20 9.66
C ILE A 470 -22.07 -21.25 10.74
N ASP A 471 -21.09 -22.11 11.06
CA ASP A 471 -21.22 -23.12 12.11
C ASP A 471 -21.41 -22.47 13.50
N ARG A 472 -20.65 -21.42 13.82
CA ARG A 472 -20.83 -20.64 15.05
C ARG A 472 -22.20 -20.00 15.13
N TRP A 473 -22.66 -19.36 14.05
CA TRP A 473 -23.97 -18.73 14.01
C TRP A 473 -25.10 -19.74 14.21
N ARG A 474 -25.05 -20.89 13.52
CA ARG A 474 -26.05 -21.97 13.68
C ARG A 474 -26.10 -22.54 15.10
N ARG A 475 -24.97 -22.56 15.81
CA ARG A 475 -24.86 -23.03 17.21
C ARG A 475 -25.14 -21.94 18.25
N GLY A 476 -25.50 -20.72 17.84
CA GLY A 476 -25.70 -19.59 18.76
C GLY A 476 -24.42 -19.12 19.47
N LEU A 477 -23.24 -19.44 18.92
CA LEU A 477 -21.96 -19.03 19.49
C LEU A 477 -21.62 -17.58 19.11
N THR A 478 -20.83 -16.93 19.96
CA THR A 478 -20.34 -15.57 19.68
C THR A 478 -19.42 -15.55 18.46
N LEU A 479 -19.52 -14.47 17.67
CA LEU A 479 -18.66 -14.17 16.53
C LEU A 479 -17.71 -13.01 16.89
N PRO A 480 -16.47 -13.30 17.31
CA PRO A 480 -15.49 -12.26 17.60
C PRO A 480 -15.19 -11.42 16.36
N ARG A 481 -14.91 -10.13 16.55
CA ARG A 481 -14.51 -9.24 15.45
C ARG A 481 -13.26 -9.74 14.73
N ALA A 482 -12.35 -10.42 15.42
CA ALA A 482 -11.21 -11.07 14.79
C ALA A 482 -11.60 -12.18 13.79
N VAL A 483 -12.69 -12.95 14.05
CA VAL A 483 -13.17 -13.98 13.13
C VAL A 483 -13.88 -13.33 11.95
N ILE A 484 -14.78 -12.39 12.21
CA ILE A 484 -15.52 -11.64 11.17
C ILE A 484 -14.53 -10.91 10.25
N GLY A 485 -13.59 -10.15 10.82
CA GLY A 485 -12.60 -9.39 10.06
C GLY A 485 -11.68 -10.28 9.23
N MET A 486 -11.24 -11.41 9.78
CA MET A 486 -10.50 -12.42 9.02
C MET A 486 -11.33 -12.96 7.85
N THR A 487 -12.57 -13.38 8.07
CA THR A 487 -13.44 -13.89 6.99
C THR A 487 -13.66 -12.85 5.91
N ILE A 488 -14.03 -11.61 6.27
CA ILE A 488 -14.24 -10.52 5.30
C ILE A 488 -12.96 -10.30 4.47
N ALA A 489 -11.78 -10.25 5.11
CA ALA A 489 -10.53 -10.06 4.38
C ALA A 489 -10.26 -11.18 3.37
N HIS A 490 -10.49 -12.43 3.76
CA HIS A 490 -10.30 -13.58 2.86
C HIS A 490 -11.34 -13.65 1.74
N LEU A 491 -12.57 -13.21 1.98
CA LEU A 491 -13.59 -13.04 0.92
C LEU A 491 -13.16 -11.96 -0.09
N GLY A 492 -12.57 -10.87 0.39
CA GLY A 492 -11.94 -9.85 -0.47
C GLY A 492 -10.83 -10.46 -1.32
N LEU A 493 -9.91 -11.23 -0.73
CA LEU A 493 -8.86 -11.92 -1.49
C LEU A 493 -9.44 -12.87 -2.55
N ALA A 494 -10.46 -13.65 -2.20
CA ALA A 494 -11.12 -14.55 -3.15
C ALA A 494 -11.73 -13.79 -4.34
N LEU A 495 -12.39 -12.65 -4.07
CA LEU A 495 -12.93 -11.80 -5.11
C LEU A 495 -11.84 -11.22 -6.01
N ALA A 496 -10.71 -10.79 -5.43
CA ALA A 496 -9.56 -10.32 -6.21
C ALA A 496 -9.03 -11.41 -7.14
N VAL A 497 -8.85 -12.64 -6.64
CA VAL A 497 -8.40 -13.79 -7.46
C VAL A 497 -9.38 -14.08 -8.60
N LEU A 498 -10.69 -14.07 -8.33
CA LEU A 498 -11.71 -14.30 -9.36
C LEU A 498 -11.68 -13.19 -10.42
N ALA A 499 -11.63 -11.93 -9.99
CA ALA A 499 -11.61 -10.77 -10.87
C ALA A 499 -10.34 -10.75 -11.75
N LEU A 500 -9.16 -10.96 -11.15
CA LEU A 500 -7.88 -11.04 -11.86
C LEU A 500 -7.86 -12.19 -12.87
N THR A 501 -8.33 -13.37 -12.48
CA THR A 501 -8.40 -14.53 -13.38
C THR A 501 -9.33 -14.26 -14.56
N THR A 502 -10.49 -13.64 -14.30
CA THR A 502 -11.50 -13.34 -15.31
C THR A 502 -11.01 -12.28 -16.28
N VAL A 503 -10.51 -11.13 -15.79
CA VAL A 503 -10.04 -10.05 -16.67
C VAL A 503 -8.85 -10.50 -17.52
N GLN A 504 -7.93 -11.29 -16.99
CA GLN A 504 -6.78 -11.81 -17.74
C GLN A 504 -7.17 -12.83 -18.81
N SER A 505 -8.28 -13.55 -18.62
CA SER A 505 -8.71 -14.60 -19.53
C SER A 505 -9.66 -14.08 -20.63
N PHE A 506 -10.44 -13.05 -20.34
CA PHE A 506 -11.61 -12.67 -21.12
C PHE A 506 -11.65 -11.20 -21.55
N THR A 507 -10.54 -10.47 -21.38
CA THR A 507 -10.42 -9.12 -21.95
C THR A 507 -10.45 -9.21 -23.49
N ILE A 508 -11.25 -8.33 -24.10
CA ILE A 508 -11.29 -8.12 -25.55
C ILE A 508 -10.72 -6.73 -25.83
N GLU A 509 -9.77 -6.63 -26.76
CA GLU A 509 -9.17 -5.36 -27.18
C GLU A 509 -9.19 -5.27 -28.71
N LYS A 510 -9.50 -4.08 -29.23
CA LYS A 510 -9.53 -3.82 -30.67
C LYS A 510 -9.13 -2.38 -30.95
N ASP A 511 -8.08 -2.20 -31.75
CA ASP A 511 -7.64 -0.91 -32.25
C ASP A 511 -8.06 -0.76 -33.70
N VAL A 512 -8.83 0.27 -34.04
CA VAL A 512 -9.35 0.48 -35.39
C VAL A 512 -9.29 1.95 -35.82
N ALA A 513 -9.14 2.18 -37.12
CA ALA A 513 -9.32 3.49 -37.72
C ALA A 513 -10.78 3.67 -38.14
N LEU A 514 -11.48 4.66 -37.58
CA LEU A 514 -12.89 4.93 -37.89
C LEU A 514 -13.07 6.35 -38.44
N ALA A 515 -13.84 6.47 -39.52
CA ALA A 515 -14.41 7.74 -39.99
C ALA A 515 -15.78 7.97 -39.32
N PRO A 516 -16.28 9.22 -39.22
CA PRO A 516 -17.63 9.50 -38.77
C PRO A 516 -18.67 8.63 -39.50
N GLY A 517 -19.57 8.01 -38.74
CA GLY A 517 -20.56 7.04 -39.22
C GLY A 517 -20.05 5.60 -39.30
N GLY A 518 -18.73 5.37 -39.27
CA GLY A 518 -18.13 4.03 -39.28
C GLY A 518 -18.40 3.26 -38.00
N SER A 519 -18.66 1.95 -38.13
CA SER A 519 -18.89 1.06 -36.99
C SER A 519 -17.96 -0.14 -36.95
N VAL A 520 -17.78 -0.70 -35.76
CA VAL A 520 -17.01 -1.92 -35.53
C VAL A 520 -17.68 -2.78 -34.46
N SER A 521 -17.72 -4.09 -34.70
CA SER A 521 -18.19 -5.06 -33.71
C SER A 521 -17.05 -5.56 -32.81
N ALA A 522 -17.30 -5.61 -31.48
CA ALA A 522 -16.43 -6.22 -30.49
C ALA A 522 -17.25 -6.74 -29.29
N GLY A 523 -16.99 -7.97 -28.84
CA GLY A 523 -17.61 -8.58 -27.65
C GLY A 523 -19.15 -8.59 -27.62
N GLY A 524 -19.79 -8.71 -28.79
CA GLY A 524 -21.25 -8.67 -28.91
C GLY A 524 -21.88 -7.28 -28.86
N TYR A 525 -21.06 -6.22 -28.89
CA TYR A 525 -21.49 -4.83 -29.03
C TYR A 525 -21.06 -4.28 -30.40
N GLU A 526 -21.81 -3.30 -30.88
CA GLU A 526 -21.44 -2.50 -32.04
C GLU A 526 -21.11 -1.07 -31.59
N PHE A 527 -19.93 -0.60 -31.97
CA PHE A 527 -19.41 0.72 -31.64
C PHE A 527 -19.42 1.57 -32.91
N ARG A 528 -20.26 2.61 -32.95
CA ARG A 528 -20.30 3.58 -34.05
C ARG A 528 -19.61 4.87 -33.63
N PHE A 529 -18.65 5.33 -34.42
CA PHE A 529 -17.98 6.61 -34.20
C PHE A 529 -18.80 7.72 -34.86
N ASP A 530 -19.36 8.62 -34.07
CA ASP A 530 -20.20 9.71 -34.57
C ASP A 530 -19.38 10.97 -34.93
N GLY A 531 -18.07 10.97 -34.66
CA GLY A 531 -17.13 12.05 -34.98
C GLY A 531 -16.51 12.71 -33.74
N VAL A 532 -15.77 13.80 -33.96
CA VAL A 532 -15.13 14.61 -32.91
C VAL A 532 -15.66 16.03 -32.88
N ARG A 533 -15.56 16.69 -31.73
CA ARG A 533 -15.85 18.12 -31.55
C ARG A 533 -14.85 18.77 -30.60
N PRO A 534 -14.53 20.07 -30.75
CA PRO A 534 -13.79 20.81 -29.75
C PRO A 534 -14.54 20.83 -28.41
N VAL A 535 -13.80 20.67 -27.31
CA VAL A 535 -14.26 20.72 -25.93
C VAL A 535 -13.32 21.64 -25.16
N PRO A 536 -13.75 22.86 -24.77
CA PRO A 536 -12.92 23.74 -23.96
C PRO A 536 -12.82 23.22 -22.53
N GLY A 537 -11.61 23.20 -21.97
CA GLY A 537 -11.32 22.86 -20.58
C GLY A 537 -10.95 24.07 -19.72
N PRO A 538 -10.77 23.89 -18.40
CA PRO A 538 -10.39 24.98 -17.50
C PRO A 538 -9.00 25.58 -17.76
N ASN A 539 -8.06 24.73 -18.20
CA ASN A 539 -6.66 25.08 -18.49
C ASN A 539 -6.08 24.29 -19.69
N TYR A 540 -6.95 23.75 -20.52
CA TYR A 540 -6.60 22.94 -21.69
C TYR A 540 -7.65 23.10 -22.79
N ASP A 541 -7.24 22.83 -24.02
CA ASP A 541 -8.16 22.59 -25.14
C ASP A 541 -8.28 21.09 -25.38
N ALA A 542 -9.45 20.60 -25.76
CA ALA A 542 -9.63 19.18 -26.01
C ALA A 542 -10.42 18.88 -27.29
N VAL A 543 -10.15 17.71 -27.84
CA VAL A 543 -10.95 17.10 -28.91
C VAL A 543 -11.72 15.93 -28.32
N GLY A 544 -13.04 16.06 -28.24
CA GLY A 544 -13.93 15.04 -27.69
C GLY A 544 -14.56 14.18 -28.78
N GLY A 545 -14.34 12.87 -28.73
CA GLY A 545 -15.01 11.89 -29.60
C GLY A 545 -16.39 11.52 -29.08
N THR A 546 -17.31 11.14 -29.98
CA THR A 546 -18.60 10.54 -29.59
C THR A 546 -18.71 9.13 -30.18
N ILE A 547 -18.90 8.13 -29.32
CA ILE A 547 -19.07 6.73 -29.72
C ILE A 547 -20.41 6.23 -29.19
N THR A 548 -21.32 5.91 -30.10
CA THR A 548 -22.59 5.26 -29.76
C THR A 548 -22.38 3.75 -29.73
N VAL A 549 -22.70 3.13 -28.59
CA VAL A 549 -22.62 1.69 -28.38
C VAL A 549 -24.02 1.11 -28.44
N THR A 550 -24.23 0.13 -29.32
CA THR A 550 -25.49 -0.61 -29.44
C THR A 550 -25.26 -2.10 -29.16
N ARG A 551 -26.34 -2.80 -28.79
CA ARG A 551 -26.35 -4.25 -28.63
C ARG A 551 -27.66 -4.78 -29.20
N ASN A 552 -27.57 -5.77 -30.10
CA ASN A 552 -28.73 -6.32 -30.83
C ASN A 552 -29.59 -5.22 -31.51
N GLY A 553 -28.94 -4.20 -32.08
CA GLY A 553 -29.61 -3.07 -32.73
C GLY A 553 -30.24 -2.03 -31.80
N ALA A 554 -30.28 -2.26 -30.48
CA ALA A 554 -30.77 -1.29 -29.51
C ALA A 554 -29.64 -0.42 -28.94
N PRO A 555 -29.84 0.91 -28.80
CA PRO A 555 -28.85 1.79 -28.19
C PRO A 555 -28.65 1.44 -26.71
N LEU A 556 -27.40 1.23 -26.30
CA LEU A 556 -27.05 0.85 -24.94
C LEU A 556 -26.47 2.04 -24.15
N MET A 557 -25.49 2.73 -24.74
CA MET A 557 -24.81 3.87 -24.10
C MET A 557 -24.06 4.71 -25.12
N VAL A 558 -23.69 5.93 -24.73
CA VAL A 558 -22.75 6.79 -25.47
C VAL A 558 -21.48 6.99 -24.63
N LEU A 559 -20.33 6.79 -25.25
CA LEU A 559 -18.99 7.01 -24.70
C LEU A 559 -18.39 8.28 -25.32
N LYS A 560 -17.69 9.06 -24.50
CA LYS A 560 -17.14 10.38 -24.84
C LYS A 560 -15.67 10.49 -24.43
N PRO A 561 -14.74 9.83 -25.14
CA PRO A 561 -13.31 9.98 -24.87
C PRO A 561 -12.84 11.38 -25.30
N GLU A 562 -11.76 11.87 -24.70
CA GLU A 562 -11.17 13.17 -25.03
C GLU A 562 -9.67 13.04 -25.28
N LYS A 563 -9.14 13.92 -26.12
CA LYS A 563 -7.70 14.19 -26.23
C LYS A 563 -7.46 15.64 -25.84
N ARG A 564 -6.77 15.86 -24.72
CA ARG A 564 -6.56 17.17 -24.07
C ARG A 564 -5.15 17.69 -24.34
N GLN A 565 -5.01 18.97 -24.64
CA GLN A 565 -3.76 19.69 -24.81
C GLN A 565 -3.70 20.84 -23.79
N TYR A 566 -2.77 20.73 -22.84
CA TYR A 566 -2.64 21.69 -21.73
C TYR A 566 -1.86 22.94 -22.17
N TRP A 567 -2.38 24.13 -21.87
CA TRP A 567 -1.88 25.39 -22.41
C TRP A 567 -0.43 25.70 -22.03
N VAL A 568 -0.09 25.52 -20.75
CA VAL A 568 1.22 25.92 -20.21
C VAL A 568 2.30 24.90 -20.55
N LYS A 569 2.00 23.60 -20.40
CA LYS A 569 2.98 22.53 -20.64
C LYS A 569 3.09 22.10 -22.09
N GLY A 570 2.07 22.35 -22.91
CA GLY A 570 2.01 21.93 -24.31
C GLY A 570 1.96 20.40 -24.51
N THR A 571 1.62 19.65 -23.47
CA THR A 571 1.57 18.18 -23.52
C THR A 571 0.15 17.70 -23.81
N GLU A 572 0.06 16.68 -24.65
CA GLU A 572 -1.20 16.02 -24.98
C GLU A 572 -1.46 14.81 -24.08
N LYS A 573 -2.72 14.58 -23.73
CA LYS A 573 -3.17 13.48 -22.90
C LYS A 573 -4.47 12.91 -23.43
N THR A 574 -4.60 11.59 -23.41
CA THR A 574 -5.85 10.90 -23.74
C THR A 574 -6.64 10.58 -22.48
N GLU A 575 -7.89 10.99 -22.46
CA GLU A 575 -8.88 10.65 -21.42
C GLU A 575 -9.81 9.57 -21.97
N THR A 576 -9.80 8.42 -21.30
CA THR A 576 -10.63 7.30 -21.71
C THR A 576 -12.06 7.46 -21.20
N SER A 577 -13.04 7.05 -22.00
CA SER A 577 -14.42 6.98 -21.56
C SER A 577 -14.77 5.56 -21.15
N ILE A 578 -15.25 5.40 -19.92
CA ILE A 578 -15.50 4.09 -19.31
C ILE A 578 -16.92 4.05 -18.79
N LYS A 579 -17.65 2.99 -19.15
CA LYS A 579 -18.95 2.67 -18.55
C LYS A 579 -19.03 1.21 -18.17
N MET A 580 -19.58 0.95 -16.99
CA MET A 580 -19.80 -0.41 -16.51
C MET A 580 -21.16 -0.93 -16.98
N HIS A 581 -21.20 -2.12 -17.56
CA HIS A 581 -22.42 -2.81 -17.95
C HIS A 581 -22.32 -4.32 -17.63
N HIS A 582 -23.26 -4.83 -16.84
CA HIS A 582 -23.33 -6.23 -16.40
C HIS A 582 -21.99 -6.79 -15.86
N GLY A 583 -21.26 -5.98 -15.08
CA GLY A 583 -19.98 -6.42 -14.51
C GLY A 583 -18.76 -6.25 -15.41
N ALA A 584 -18.92 -5.83 -16.67
CA ALA A 584 -17.82 -5.51 -17.58
C ALA A 584 -17.67 -4.00 -17.76
N ASN A 585 -16.43 -3.52 -17.79
CA ASN A 585 -16.12 -2.17 -18.21
C ASN A 585 -15.99 -2.13 -19.73
N ILE A 586 -16.78 -1.27 -20.36
CA ILE A 586 -16.69 -0.93 -21.79
C ILE A 586 -15.91 0.40 -21.85
N LEU A 587 -14.71 0.33 -22.41
CA LEU A 587 -13.74 1.41 -22.45
C LEU A 587 -13.45 1.78 -23.91
N VAL A 588 -13.43 3.08 -24.18
CA VAL A 588 -12.98 3.63 -25.45
C VAL A 588 -11.97 4.75 -25.21
N ALA A 589 -10.87 4.72 -25.94
CA ALA A 589 -9.85 5.77 -25.97
C ALA A 589 -9.73 6.33 -27.40
N LEU A 590 -9.56 7.64 -27.51
CA LEU A 590 -9.31 8.33 -28.77
C LEU A 590 -7.80 8.46 -28.98
N GLY A 591 -7.28 7.89 -30.06
CA GLY A 591 -5.86 7.95 -30.42
C GLY A 591 -5.54 9.16 -31.31
N GLU A 592 -4.69 8.95 -32.31
CA GLU A 592 -4.29 9.99 -33.26
C GLU A 592 -5.34 10.26 -34.35
N ASP A 593 -5.35 11.49 -34.85
CA ASP A 593 -5.98 11.84 -36.12
C ASP A 593 -5.11 11.23 -37.24
N LEU A 594 -5.72 10.36 -38.04
CA LEU A 594 -5.07 9.66 -39.14
C LEU A 594 -5.25 10.39 -40.48
N GLY A 595 -5.88 11.57 -40.47
CA GLY A 595 -6.21 12.35 -41.65
C GLY A 595 -7.47 11.87 -42.37
N ALA A 596 -7.96 12.71 -43.29
CA ALA A 596 -9.20 12.46 -44.06
C ALA A 596 -10.42 12.13 -43.17
N GLY A 597 -10.49 12.75 -41.98
CA GLY A 597 -11.57 12.55 -41.01
C GLY A 597 -11.53 11.21 -40.27
N ARG A 598 -10.47 10.41 -40.40
CA ARG A 598 -10.32 9.13 -39.70
C ARG A 598 -9.54 9.28 -38.41
N TRP A 599 -10.01 8.64 -37.35
CA TRP A 599 -9.35 8.63 -36.05
C TRP A 599 -9.02 7.22 -35.62
N SER A 600 -7.88 7.06 -34.95
CA SER A 600 -7.58 5.83 -34.22
C SER A 600 -8.49 5.73 -33.00
N VAL A 601 -9.23 4.63 -32.87
CA VAL A 601 -10.15 4.36 -31.76
C VAL A 601 -9.79 3.01 -31.16
N ARG A 602 -9.41 3.03 -29.88
CA ARG A 602 -9.10 1.85 -29.10
C ARG A 602 -10.32 1.45 -28.27
N ILE A 603 -10.80 0.24 -28.46
CA ILE A 603 -11.97 -0.32 -27.79
C ILE A 603 -11.53 -1.48 -26.91
N GLN A 604 -11.96 -1.48 -25.66
CA GLN A 604 -11.68 -2.56 -24.72
C GLN A 604 -12.93 -2.97 -23.94
N ILE A 605 -13.11 -4.27 -23.75
CA ILE A 605 -14.16 -4.85 -22.91
C ILE A 605 -13.46 -5.69 -21.84
N ARG A 606 -13.56 -5.25 -20.59
CA ARG A 606 -12.84 -5.84 -19.46
C ARG A 606 -13.80 -6.35 -18.40
N PRO A 607 -14.06 -7.67 -18.35
CA PRO A 607 -14.97 -8.24 -17.38
C PRO A 607 -14.38 -8.22 -15.97
N LEU A 608 -15.22 -7.88 -14.99
CA LEU A 608 -14.94 -7.88 -13.55
C LEU A 608 -13.75 -7.03 -13.08
N VAL A 609 -13.14 -6.17 -13.92
CA VAL A 609 -12.00 -5.35 -13.52
C VAL A 609 -12.31 -4.45 -12.31
N SER A 610 -13.53 -3.90 -12.25
CA SER A 610 -13.99 -3.09 -11.12
C SER A 610 -14.07 -3.84 -9.79
N PHE A 611 -14.17 -5.17 -9.85
CA PHE A 611 -14.19 -6.02 -8.66
C PHE A 611 -12.80 -6.20 -8.04
N ILE A 612 -11.71 -5.87 -8.74
CA ILE A 612 -10.36 -5.83 -8.16
C ILE A 612 -10.29 -4.75 -7.08
N TRP A 613 -10.80 -3.56 -7.36
CA TRP A 613 -10.79 -2.45 -6.40
C TRP A 613 -11.83 -2.66 -5.29
N LEU A 614 -13.00 -3.21 -5.62
CA LEU A 614 -13.97 -3.63 -4.60
C LEU A 614 -13.37 -4.68 -3.64
N ALA A 615 -12.64 -5.66 -4.17
CA ALA A 615 -11.97 -6.68 -3.39
C ALA A 615 -10.94 -6.09 -2.41
N ALA A 616 -10.16 -5.10 -2.86
CA ALA A 616 -9.22 -4.38 -2.01
C ALA A 616 -9.94 -3.61 -0.88
N LEU A 617 -11.06 -2.95 -1.18
CA LEU A 617 -11.89 -2.29 -0.16
C LEU A 617 -12.44 -3.29 0.86
N ILE A 618 -12.95 -4.44 0.41
CA ILE A 618 -13.42 -5.52 1.28
C ILE A 618 -12.27 -6.01 2.19
N MET A 619 -11.07 -6.22 1.64
CA MET A 619 -9.88 -6.58 2.41
C MET A 619 -9.56 -5.56 3.50
N ALA A 620 -9.56 -4.27 3.16
CA ALA A 620 -9.30 -3.19 4.12
C ALA A 620 -10.38 -3.12 5.22
N ILE A 621 -11.66 -3.30 4.88
CA ILE A 621 -12.77 -3.39 5.85
C ILE A 621 -12.55 -4.58 6.80
N GLY A 622 -12.18 -5.74 6.27
CA GLY A 622 -11.85 -6.92 7.08
C GLY A 622 -10.71 -6.64 8.06
N GLY A 623 -9.66 -5.95 7.59
CA GLY A 623 -8.56 -5.46 8.42
C GLY A 623 -9.03 -4.52 9.54
N ALA A 624 -9.86 -3.52 9.23
CA ALA A 624 -10.40 -2.58 10.20
C ALA A 624 -11.29 -3.25 11.26
N VAL A 625 -12.12 -4.22 10.85
CA VAL A 625 -12.93 -5.03 11.78
C VAL A 625 -12.03 -5.86 12.69
N ALA A 626 -10.97 -6.47 12.16
CA ALA A 626 -10.02 -7.25 12.94
C ALA A 626 -9.20 -6.38 13.92
N ALA A 627 -8.78 -5.17 13.50
CA ALA A 627 -8.02 -4.23 14.32
C ALA A 627 -8.84 -3.63 15.48
N SER A 628 -10.16 -3.55 15.33
CA SER A 628 -11.09 -3.03 16.34
C SER A 628 -11.56 -4.07 17.36
N ASP A 629 -10.94 -5.25 17.41
CA ASP A 629 -11.29 -6.31 18.36
C ASP A 629 -11.06 -5.86 19.83
N ARG A 630 -12.02 -6.21 20.70
CA ARG A 630 -12.00 -5.84 22.12
C ARG A 630 -10.75 -6.35 22.86
N ARG A 631 -10.15 -7.45 22.42
CA ARG A 631 -8.93 -8.03 23.02
C ARG A 631 -7.74 -7.07 23.07
N TYR A 632 -7.71 -6.06 22.21
CA TYR A 632 -6.66 -5.04 22.19
C TYR A 632 -6.93 -3.87 23.14
N ARG A 633 -8.18 -3.74 23.65
CA ARG A 633 -8.58 -2.69 24.60
C ARG A 633 -8.34 -3.08 26.05
N THR A 634 -8.34 -4.38 26.36
CA THR A 634 -8.28 -4.93 27.73
C THR A 634 -6.86 -5.23 28.22
N ALA A 635 -5.82 -4.80 27.51
CA ALA A 635 -4.43 -4.92 27.96
C ALA A 635 -4.09 -3.90 29.08
N ARG A 636 -4.92 -3.84 30.13
CA ARG A 636 -4.47 -3.38 31.45
C ARG A 636 -3.51 -4.46 31.96
N ALA A 637 -2.29 -4.05 32.27
CA ALA A 637 -1.23 -4.92 32.75
C ALA A 637 -1.74 -5.89 33.83
N ALA A 638 -1.64 -7.19 33.55
CA ALA A 638 -1.79 -8.20 34.58
C ALA A 638 -0.58 -8.07 35.54
N GLY A 639 -0.87 -7.64 36.77
CA GLY A 639 -0.10 -7.98 37.97
C GLY A 639 1.12 -7.12 38.30
N THR A 640 0.91 -5.99 38.98
CA THR A 640 1.72 -5.72 40.18
C THR A 640 1.32 -6.74 41.23
N VAL A 641 2.15 -7.76 41.44
CA VAL A 641 2.05 -8.59 42.65
C VAL A 641 2.31 -7.66 43.83
N PRO A 642 1.42 -7.58 44.84
CA PRO A 642 1.71 -6.81 46.05
C PRO A 642 2.93 -7.41 46.72
N ALA A 643 4.00 -6.62 46.86
CA ALA A 643 5.07 -6.95 47.78
C ALA A 643 4.51 -6.84 49.20
N GLY A 644 4.49 -7.95 49.92
CA GLY A 644 4.23 -7.93 51.36
C GLY A 644 3.53 -9.20 51.87
N VAL A 645 4.32 -10.17 52.32
CA VAL A 645 4.30 -10.57 53.73
C VAL A 645 5.73 -10.94 54.10
N ALA A 646 6.37 -10.10 54.90
CA ALA A 646 7.50 -10.49 55.71
C ALA A 646 6.97 -11.31 56.89
N THR A 647 7.35 -12.58 56.97
CA THR A 647 7.42 -13.34 58.21
C THR A 647 8.92 -13.62 58.37
N GLY A 648 9.66 -12.93 59.23
CA GLY A 648 9.43 -12.86 60.66
C GLY A 648 10.27 -13.97 61.28
N ASP A 649 11.51 -13.61 61.64
CA ASP A 649 12.41 -14.45 62.43
C ASP A 649 11.72 -14.94 63.70
N ALA A 650 11.86 -16.24 63.97
CA ALA A 650 11.77 -16.78 65.32
C ALA A 650 12.76 -17.95 65.42
N THR A 651 13.88 -17.66 66.09
CA THR A 651 14.77 -18.63 66.72
C THR A 651 14.00 -19.53 67.70
N THR A 652 14.09 -20.84 67.51
CA THR A 652 14.52 -21.85 68.50
C THR A 652 14.78 -23.16 67.76
#